data_AF-A4EMW2-F1
#
_entry.id   AF-A4EMW2-F1
#
_cell.length_a   1.000
_cell.length_b   1.000
_cell.length_c   1.000
_cell.angle_alpha   90.00
_cell.angle_beta   90.00
_cell.angle_gamma   90.00
#
_symmetry.space_group_name_H-M   'P 1'
#
loop_
_entity.id
_entity.type
_entity.pdbx_description
1 polymer ?
#
loop_
_entity_poly.entity_id
_entity_poly.type
_entity_poly.pdbx_seq_one_letter_code
_entity_poly.pdbx_strand_id
1 'polypeptide(L)'
;MNKYDDKRDNGPNRPTGNPYVDWPLRLFRQDPSRLRLQNAVPPISDKQLAELPLWLPISIRIAGSALGAFQEAYASKDVRDDNRQPDLVVENWQFEVLAFAEPEFWDVVVYVKIDAQDIPVVSFPDYVGILRFDPPITQFQLPQVTNDRATAGMLFSKRSPFSDAPAKATAKTMVGIIDDGIGFLNARFMRDTTSRFAAHWIMSDPANAAVFSPIQSLAADLNTKTEAEVYNQLAKQAYLPGTRHRMLSMRTHGTHMLDLAAGADPADPTDPVRNIDLLGVQIRPQSYDDTSGAGITPDLQRGLFFLWLTAWFQGSRHLMVNISLGITAGPKDGTSQVEVIIRDAIRMAAMLGLKIDVFLPYGNAYHDQLAAELCVTPEEPKPIHWQIQPNDLTPGYFEIQQLDGGSYDLNELELTFTSPAGTTQTVTANASGTINSDIVMNGVTCGTVSHVPARGRRQHLIVAFAPSRSNPEMTLPGARPCPAGRWTLTIAAPKGAVALTLQMQRDDRPEGVLPGAYQAYFEGPNTRDHDQDARQFTALGDEGPVVYLGTNSAYTEVNHTNVTSVGGAMVRAHEDPGQTPQIKPAHYTAKGTGWSGSEPDLGAATEKSAVLPGLLAAGTFSNGTARMSGTSTASASALRHALEAILGVGFADIRPIFGLDRARIGSQVILDNRAVRRRT
;
A
#
# COMPACT_ATOMS: atom_id res chain seq x y z
N MET A 1 33.89 -48.06 18.57
CA MET A 1 35.34 -48.32 18.76
C MET A 1 35.99 -46.95 18.91
N ASN A 2 36.78 -46.79 19.98
CA ASN A 2 37.39 -45.58 20.54
C ASN A 2 36.48 -44.62 21.32
N LYS A 3 36.41 -44.98 22.61
CA LYS A 3 36.18 -44.19 23.83
C LYS A 3 37.26 -43.11 24.02
N TYR A 4 36.93 -42.03 24.71
CA TYR A 4 37.67 -41.63 25.93
C TYR A 4 36.79 -40.80 26.87
N ASP A 5 36.69 -41.30 28.10
CA ASP A 5 36.04 -40.80 29.32
C ASP A 5 36.68 -39.49 29.84
N ASP A 6 35.87 -38.53 30.29
CA ASP A 6 35.41 -38.28 31.68
C ASP A 6 36.52 -37.79 32.63
N LYS A 7 36.45 -36.51 33.02
CA LYS A 7 36.71 -36.07 34.40
C LYS A 7 35.86 -34.84 34.74
N ARG A 8 34.90 -35.10 35.64
CA ARG A 8 34.13 -34.15 36.44
C ARG A 8 35.06 -33.33 37.35
N ASP A 9 34.69 -32.08 37.58
CA ASP A 9 34.81 -31.50 38.91
C ASP A 9 33.63 -30.55 39.23
N ASN A 10 33.33 -30.47 40.52
CA ASN A 10 32.06 -30.09 41.13
C ASN A 10 31.80 -28.56 41.20
N GLY A 11 30.51 -28.17 41.34
CA GLY A 11 29.99 -26.78 41.41
C GLY A 11 30.42 -25.94 42.64
N PRO A 12 29.73 -24.84 43.04
CA PRO A 12 28.33 -24.46 42.77
C PRO A 12 28.10 -22.96 42.37
N ASN A 13 26.83 -22.58 42.19
CA ASN A 13 26.28 -21.20 42.13
C ASN A 13 26.61 -20.32 40.91
N ARG A 14 25.67 -20.26 39.95
CA ARG A 14 25.52 -19.09 39.06
C ARG A 14 24.40 -18.18 39.59
N PRO A 15 24.63 -16.86 39.74
CA PRO A 15 23.59 -15.92 40.12
C PRO A 15 22.67 -15.63 38.93
N THR A 16 21.37 -15.60 39.23
CA THR A 16 20.34 -14.91 38.44
C THR A 16 20.68 -13.42 38.36
N GLY A 17 20.99 -12.92 37.17
CA GLY A 17 21.36 -11.53 36.94
C GLY A 17 20.81 -11.02 35.61
N ASN A 18 19.81 -10.16 35.71
CA ASN A 18 19.16 -9.39 34.66
C ASN A 18 20.16 -8.46 33.93
N PRO A 19 20.24 -8.41 32.58
CA PRO A 19 21.06 -7.42 31.88
C PRO A 19 20.26 -6.15 31.61
N TYR A 20 19.92 -5.41 32.67
CA TYR A 20 19.67 -3.97 32.58
C TYR A 20 20.82 -3.29 33.32
N VAL A 21 21.69 -2.62 32.57
CA VAL A 21 22.69 -1.71 33.15
C VAL A 21 22.15 -0.30 32.95
N ASP A 22 21.75 0.30 34.07
CA ASP A 22 21.40 1.71 34.21
C ASP A 22 22.58 2.62 33.87
N TRP A 23 22.33 3.66 33.06
CA TRP A 23 23.16 4.87 33.03
C TRP A 23 22.35 6.03 33.63
N PRO A 24 22.87 6.76 34.62
CA PRO A 24 22.13 7.81 35.32
C PRO A 24 22.17 9.13 34.53
N LEU A 25 21.04 9.56 33.98
CA LEU A 25 20.87 10.93 33.49
C LEU A 25 20.51 11.86 34.66
N ARG A 26 21.39 12.80 35.00
CA ARG A 26 21.15 13.85 35.99
C ARG A 26 20.09 14.83 35.47
N LEU A 27 18.90 14.82 36.07
CA LEU A 27 17.87 15.84 35.89
C LEU A 27 18.25 17.11 36.68
N PHE A 28 18.46 18.22 35.98
CA PHE A 28 18.36 19.55 36.61
C PHE A 28 16.89 19.85 36.88
N ARG A 29 16.53 19.91 38.17
CA ARG A 29 15.26 20.43 38.66
C ARG A 29 15.25 21.95 38.44
N GLN A 30 14.44 22.44 37.50
CA GLN A 30 14.00 23.84 37.53
C GLN A 30 12.58 23.92 38.12
N ASP A 31 12.43 24.91 39.00
CA ASP A 31 11.31 25.20 39.89
C ASP A 31 9.98 25.48 39.14
N PRO A 32 8.85 24.81 39.46
CA PRO A 32 7.57 25.02 38.77
C PRO A 32 6.83 26.33 39.12
N SER A 33 7.38 27.20 39.97
CA SER A 33 6.61 28.32 40.55
C SER A 33 6.64 29.66 39.78
N ARG A 34 7.13 29.72 38.52
CA ARG A 34 7.31 31.00 37.78
C ARG A 34 6.71 31.13 36.37
N LEU A 35 5.64 30.40 36.03
CA LEU A 35 4.86 30.69 34.82
C LEU A 35 3.46 31.22 35.18
N ARG A 36 3.33 32.55 35.26
CA ARG A 36 2.03 33.24 35.20
C ARG A 36 1.66 33.47 33.74
N LEU A 37 0.51 32.95 33.31
CA LEU A 37 -0.18 33.40 32.10
C LEU A 37 -0.70 34.83 32.31
N GLN A 38 -0.19 35.79 31.56
CA GLN A 38 -0.84 37.09 31.34
C GLN A 38 -1.18 37.21 29.87
N ASN A 39 -2.47 37.06 29.56
CA ASN A 39 -3.28 37.87 28.64
C ASN A 39 -4.54 37.09 28.27
N ALA A 40 -5.65 37.46 28.90
CA ALA A 40 -6.99 37.03 28.50
C ALA A 40 -7.39 37.80 27.24
N VAL A 41 -7.74 37.08 26.16
CA VAL A 41 -8.43 37.63 25.00
C VAL A 41 -9.94 37.45 25.25
N PRO A 42 -10.78 38.49 25.05
CA PRO A 42 -12.22 38.36 25.28
C PRO A 42 -12.88 37.48 24.22
N PRO A 43 -14.04 36.85 24.53
CA PRO A 43 -14.73 35.95 23.62
C PRO A 43 -15.19 36.67 22.35
N ILE A 44 -14.80 36.11 21.20
CA ILE A 44 -15.17 36.56 19.86
C ILE A 44 -16.56 35.98 19.54
N SER A 45 -17.44 36.80 18.96
CA SER A 45 -18.80 36.37 18.61
C SER A 45 -18.84 35.49 17.35
N ASP A 46 -19.83 34.61 17.22
CA ASP A 46 -20.00 33.67 16.09
C ASP A 46 -20.01 34.35 14.71
N LYS A 47 -20.40 35.63 14.67
CA LYS A 47 -20.43 36.42 13.43
C LYS A 47 -19.04 36.86 12.95
N GLN A 48 -18.06 36.94 13.85
CA GLN A 48 -16.67 37.28 13.54
C GLN A 48 -15.83 36.04 13.15
N LEU A 49 -16.25 34.84 13.56
CA LEU A 49 -15.63 33.56 13.16
C LEU A 49 -15.85 33.23 11.67
N ALA A 50 -16.97 33.68 11.09
CA ALA A 50 -17.31 33.43 9.70
C ALA A 50 -16.54 34.31 8.68
N GLU A 51 -15.88 35.37 9.14
CA GLU A 51 -15.18 36.35 8.28
C GLU A 51 -13.66 36.29 8.39
N LEU A 52 -13.10 35.39 9.21
CA LEU A 52 -11.65 35.23 9.36
C LEU A 52 -11.10 34.35 8.22
N PRO A 53 -10.07 34.80 7.47
CA PRO A 53 -9.29 33.87 6.66
C PRO A 53 -8.60 32.89 7.61
N LEU A 54 -8.64 31.60 7.27
CA LEU A 54 -8.08 30.48 8.06
C LEU A 54 -6.56 30.62 8.23
N TRP A 55 -6.13 31.50 9.13
CA TRP A 55 -4.76 31.64 9.61
C TRP A 55 -4.83 31.62 11.14
N LEU A 56 -4.78 30.43 11.72
CA LEU A 56 -4.52 30.30 13.16
C LEU A 56 -3.04 30.61 13.40
N PRO A 57 -2.68 31.56 14.27
CA PRO A 57 -1.28 31.75 14.67
C PRO A 57 -0.87 30.59 15.57
N ILE A 58 -0.21 29.57 15.00
CA ILE A 58 0.42 28.50 15.77
C ILE A 58 1.82 28.99 16.20
N SER A 59 2.04 29.18 17.50
CA SER A 59 3.38 29.44 18.04
C SER A 59 4.14 28.12 18.18
N ILE A 60 5.14 27.89 17.33
CA ILE A 60 6.00 26.70 17.38
C ILE A 60 7.24 27.04 18.24
N ARG A 61 7.44 26.33 19.36
CA ARG A 61 8.73 26.32 20.08
C ARG A 61 9.58 25.16 19.58
N ILE A 62 10.67 25.45 18.89
CA ILE A 62 11.66 24.45 18.48
C ILE A 62 12.50 24.07 19.71
N ALA A 63 12.55 22.77 20.03
CA ALA A 63 13.38 22.26 21.12
C ALA A 63 14.87 22.28 20.74
N GLY A 64 15.74 22.58 21.72
CA GLY A 64 17.15 22.95 21.52
C GLY A 64 18.09 21.92 20.84
N SER A 65 17.63 20.72 20.49
CA SER A 65 18.43 19.73 19.76
C SER A 65 18.65 20.10 18.29
N ALA A 66 17.69 20.77 17.65
CA ALA A 66 17.84 21.27 16.27
C ALA A 66 18.84 22.45 16.19
N LEU A 67 18.96 23.23 17.27
CA LEU A 67 19.91 24.34 17.37
C LEU A 67 21.36 23.83 17.55
N GLY A 68 21.55 22.70 18.24
CA GLY A 68 22.86 22.07 18.44
C GLY A 68 23.49 21.55 17.16
N ALA A 69 22.70 20.91 16.29
CA ALA A 69 23.16 20.45 14.98
C ALA A 69 23.57 21.62 14.04
N PHE A 70 22.92 22.78 14.21
CA PHE A 70 23.24 24.00 13.48
C PHE A 70 24.57 24.63 13.93
N GLN A 71 24.86 24.59 15.24
CA GLN A 71 26.11 25.10 15.81
C GLN A 71 27.33 24.21 15.48
N GLU A 72 27.16 22.89 15.45
CA GLU A 72 28.24 21.95 15.06
C GLU A 72 28.60 22.06 13.56
N ALA A 73 27.62 22.25 12.68
CA ALA A 73 27.87 22.45 11.26
C ALA A 73 28.63 23.77 10.99
N TYR A 74 28.35 24.83 11.76
CA TYR A 74 29.00 26.13 11.63
C TYR A 74 30.42 26.17 12.22
N ALA A 75 30.67 25.42 13.31
CA ALA A 75 32.00 25.31 13.92
C ALA A 75 33.02 24.50 13.09
N SER A 76 32.55 23.75 12.07
CA SER A 76 33.38 22.90 11.21
C SER A 76 34.11 23.65 10.07
N LYS A 77 33.88 24.96 9.91
CA LYS A 77 34.61 25.79 8.94
C LYS A 77 35.67 26.62 9.67
N ASP A 78 36.92 26.43 9.27
CA ASP A 78 38.12 27.15 9.68
C ASP A 78 37.89 28.68 9.68
N VAL A 79 37.49 29.23 10.83
CA VAL A 79 37.63 30.65 11.15
C VAL A 79 38.56 30.70 12.35
N ARG A 80 39.85 30.84 12.07
CA ARG A 80 40.85 31.24 13.06
C ARG A 80 40.58 32.71 13.44
N ASP A 81 40.77 32.99 14.73
CA ASP A 81 40.79 34.31 15.37
C ASP A 81 39.47 35.11 15.34
N ASP A 82 38.70 35.07 16.42
CA ASP A 82 38.80 36.04 17.53
C ASP A 82 37.73 35.66 18.58
N ASN A 83 38.01 35.93 19.86
CA ASN A 83 37.31 35.33 21.01
C ASN A 83 35.93 35.97 21.32
N ARG A 84 35.08 36.19 20.30
CA ARG A 84 33.69 36.65 20.45
C ARG A 84 32.74 35.61 19.87
N GLN A 85 31.92 34.99 20.73
CA GLN A 85 30.71 34.32 20.26
C GLN A 85 29.80 35.38 19.61
N PRO A 86 29.43 35.25 18.33
CA PRO A 86 28.40 36.11 17.78
C PRO A 86 27.05 35.64 18.34
N ASP A 87 26.36 36.52 19.06
CA ASP A 87 24.93 36.38 19.30
C ASP A 87 24.24 36.38 17.94
N LEU A 88 23.83 35.20 17.47
CA LEU A 88 23.04 35.05 16.24
C LEU A 88 21.61 35.50 16.57
N VAL A 89 21.37 36.81 16.57
CA VAL A 89 20.01 37.38 16.58
C VAL A 89 19.49 37.29 15.15
N VAL A 90 18.70 36.25 14.88
CA VAL A 90 18.10 36.04 13.57
C VAL A 90 16.71 36.67 13.56
N GLU A 91 16.65 37.92 13.14
CA GLU A 91 15.38 38.61 12.87
C GLU A 91 14.93 38.30 11.42
N ASN A 92 13.62 38.14 11.22
CA ASN A 92 12.92 37.97 9.93
C ASN A 92 12.93 36.58 9.27
N TRP A 93 12.43 35.56 9.97
CA TRP A 93 11.98 34.33 9.30
C TRP A 93 10.49 34.45 8.95
N GLN A 94 10.15 34.25 7.68
CA GLN A 94 8.77 34.02 7.27
C GLN A 94 8.54 32.51 7.19
N PHE A 95 7.49 32.05 7.85
CA PHE A 95 7.09 30.65 7.90
C PHE A 95 5.79 30.49 7.12
N GLU A 96 5.77 29.66 6.08
CA GLU A 96 4.52 29.14 5.53
C GLU A 96 4.19 27.83 6.24
N VAL A 97 3.09 27.85 7.01
CA VAL A 97 2.57 26.68 7.73
C VAL A 97 1.35 26.14 7.01
N LEU A 98 1.48 24.95 6.40
CA LEU A 98 0.33 24.13 6.04
C LEU A 98 0.04 23.18 7.18
N ALA A 99 -1.18 23.28 7.73
CA ALA A 99 -1.72 22.35 8.71
C ALA A 99 -2.98 21.70 8.12
N PHE A 100 -2.99 20.38 8.06
CA PHE A 100 -4.16 19.60 7.69
C PHE A 100 -4.72 18.94 8.95
N ALA A 101 -6.03 19.09 9.19
CA ALA A 101 -6.75 18.34 10.20
C ALA A 101 -7.60 17.28 9.48
N GLU A 102 -7.25 16.01 9.66
CA GLU A 102 -8.10 14.93 9.16
C GLU A 102 -9.14 14.54 10.23
N PRO A 103 -10.42 14.37 9.90
CA PRO A 103 -11.48 14.11 10.87
C PRO A 103 -11.32 12.80 11.67
N GLU A 104 -10.48 11.86 11.21
CA GLU A 104 -10.35 10.52 11.77
C GLU A 104 -8.96 10.23 12.38
N PHE A 105 -7.98 11.13 12.23
CA PHE A 105 -6.62 10.96 12.76
C PHE A 105 -6.13 12.20 13.50
N TRP A 106 -5.52 11.96 14.67
CA TRP A 106 -5.12 12.97 15.66
C TRP A 106 -3.76 13.64 15.38
N ASP A 107 -3.17 13.40 14.20
CA ASP A 107 -1.85 13.91 13.84
C ASP A 107 -1.98 15.16 12.95
N VAL A 108 -1.43 16.29 13.40
CA VAL A 108 -1.30 17.51 12.59
C VAL A 108 0.12 17.52 12.01
N VAL A 109 0.23 17.37 10.70
CA VAL A 109 1.52 17.54 10.02
C VAL A 109 1.74 19.02 9.73
N VAL A 110 2.85 19.57 10.23
CA VAL A 110 3.20 20.99 10.11
C VAL A 110 4.42 21.12 9.21
N TYR A 111 4.25 21.82 8.10
CA TYR A 111 5.35 22.15 7.19
C TYR A 111 5.88 23.54 7.50
N VAL A 112 7.20 23.70 7.42
CA VAL A 112 7.88 24.97 7.62
C VAL A 112 8.82 25.20 6.44
N LYS A 113 8.43 26.09 5.53
CA LYS A 113 9.33 26.63 4.51
C LYS A 113 10.18 27.75 5.13
N ILE A 114 11.50 27.72 4.92
CA ILE A 114 12.42 28.76 5.39
C ILE A 114 13.07 29.41 4.17
N ASP A 115 12.63 30.61 3.79
CA ASP A 115 13.32 31.42 2.77
C ASP A 115 14.44 32.23 3.44
N ALA A 116 15.69 31.82 3.27
CA ALA A 116 16.86 32.59 3.71
C ALA A 116 17.46 33.32 2.50
N GLN A 117 17.23 34.63 2.38
CA GLN A 117 17.62 35.39 1.18
C GLN A 117 19.10 35.84 1.11
N ASP A 118 19.95 35.63 2.13
CA ASP A 118 21.32 36.20 2.12
C ASP A 118 22.43 35.27 2.71
N ILE A 119 22.37 33.96 2.48
CA ILE A 119 23.45 33.02 2.89
C ILE A 119 24.14 32.43 1.65
N PRO A 120 25.49 32.43 1.55
CA PRO A 120 26.19 31.80 0.44
C PRO A 120 25.87 30.31 0.40
N VAL A 121 25.35 29.85 -0.74
CA VAL A 121 24.87 28.51 -1.07
C VAL A 121 25.59 27.39 -0.29
N VAL A 122 24.97 26.96 0.79
CA VAL A 122 25.01 25.58 1.28
C VAL A 122 23.56 25.13 1.22
N SER A 123 23.25 24.18 0.34
CA SER A 123 21.90 23.65 0.18
C SER A 123 21.42 23.02 1.49
N PHE A 124 20.49 23.67 2.18
CA PHE A 124 19.77 23.08 3.30
C PHE A 124 18.53 22.36 2.76
N PRO A 125 18.29 21.09 3.09
CA PRO A 125 17.01 20.45 2.78
C PRO A 125 15.92 21.04 3.68
N ASP A 126 14.75 21.31 3.10
CA ASP A 126 13.56 21.72 3.83
C ASP A 126 13.24 20.75 4.97
N TYR A 127 13.09 21.28 6.19
CA TYR A 127 12.77 20.47 7.37
C TYR A 127 11.28 20.10 7.36
N VAL A 128 10.98 18.80 7.34
CA VAL A 128 9.62 18.29 7.54
C VAL A 128 9.57 17.55 8.87
N GLY A 129 8.76 18.05 9.81
CA GLY A 129 8.54 17.42 11.11
C GLY A 129 7.07 17.06 11.32
N ILE A 130 6.78 15.87 11.84
CA ILE A 130 5.45 15.51 12.35
C ILE A 130 5.42 15.92 13.83
N LEU A 131 4.55 16.86 14.21
CA LEU A 131 4.35 17.24 15.61
C LEU A 131 3.23 16.38 16.20
N ARG A 132 3.53 15.69 17.31
CA ARG A 132 2.55 14.92 18.08
C ARG A 132 2.12 15.75 19.29
N PHE A 133 0.82 16.01 19.42
CA PHE A 133 0.27 16.76 20.56
C PHE A 133 -0.13 15.81 21.70
N ASP A 134 0.24 16.16 22.92
CA ASP A 134 -0.17 15.48 24.15
C ASP A 134 -0.34 16.54 25.27
N PRO A 135 -1.53 16.71 25.90
CA PRO A 135 -2.75 15.93 25.77
C PRO A 135 -3.64 16.31 24.56
N PRO A 136 -4.59 15.45 24.15
CA PRO A 136 -5.47 15.69 23.00
C PRO A 136 -6.34 16.95 23.16
N ILE A 137 -6.45 17.73 22.09
CA ILE A 137 -7.41 18.84 22.00
C ILE A 137 -8.81 18.22 21.96
N THR A 138 -9.61 18.47 23.00
CA THR A 138 -10.83 17.70 23.29
C THR A 138 -12.12 18.30 22.77
N GLN A 139 -12.11 19.46 22.08
CA GLN A 139 -13.33 20.05 21.52
C GLN A 139 -13.08 20.72 20.17
N PHE A 140 -13.64 20.13 19.11
CA PHE A 140 -13.91 20.80 17.85
C PHE A 140 -15.37 20.47 17.47
N GLN A 141 -16.26 21.46 17.51
CA GLN A 141 -17.64 21.32 17.02
C GLN A 141 -17.70 21.85 15.58
N LEU A 142 -18.01 20.96 14.63
CA LEU A 142 -18.30 21.35 13.25
C LEU A 142 -19.70 21.98 13.17
N PRO A 143 -19.91 23.03 12.34
CA PRO A 143 -21.25 23.51 12.05
C PRO A 143 -22.06 22.43 11.31
N GLN A 144 -23.30 22.21 11.74
CA GLN A 144 -24.23 21.32 11.05
C GLN A 144 -24.53 21.85 9.65
N VAL A 145 -24.09 21.12 8.62
CA VAL A 145 -24.55 21.32 7.25
C VAL A 145 -25.87 20.58 7.11
N THR A 146 -26.95 21.34 6.94
CA THR A 146 -28.30 20.83 6.73
C THR A 146 -28.37 20.00 5.45
N ASN A 147 -28.76 18.74 5.61
CA ASN A 147 -29.06 17.81 4.52
C ASN A 147 -30.36 18.22 3.82
N ASP A 148 -30.27 18.78 2.61
CA ASP A 148 -31.36 18.70 1.64
C ASP A 148 -30.97 17.72 0.54
N ARG A 149 -31.51 16.50 0.67
CA ARG A 149 -31.59 15.51 -0.41
C ARG A 149 -32.69 15.93 -1.36
N ALA A 150 -32.34 16.24 -2.60
CA ALA A 150 -33.27 16.18 -3.72
C ALA A 150 -32.56 15.58 -4.95
N THR A 151 -32.92 14.32 -5.23
CA THR A 151 -33.15 13.75 -6.56
C THR A 151 -32.36 14.36 -7.73
N ALA A 152 -31.27 13.69 -8.13
CA ALA A 152 -30.80 13.69 -9.51
C ALA A 152 -30.09 12.37 -9.81
N GLY A 153 -30.80 11.46 -10.47
CA GLY A 153 -30.14 10.40 -11.23
C GLY A 153 -29.34 11.05 -12.36
N MET A 154 -28.02 11.02 -12.27
CA MET A 154 -27.14 11.34 -13.38
C MET A 154 -26.27 10.13 -13.68
N LEU A 155 -26.57 9.51 -14.81
CA LEU A 155 -25.67 8.63 -15.55
C LEU A 155 -24.39 9.41 -15.86
N PHE A 156 -23.33 9.19 -15.11
CA PHE A 156 -21.99 9.65 -15.46
C PHE A 156 -21.27 8.51 -16.18
N SER A 157 -21.12 8.63 -17.50
CA SER A 157 -20.30 7.71 -18.28
C SER A 157 -18.82 7.93 -17.93
N LYS A 158 -18.10 6.86 -17.54
CA LYS A 158 -16.63 6.83 -17.46
C LYS A 158 -16.07 7.36 -18.80
N ARG A 159 -15.45 8.54 -18.80
CA ARG A 159 -14.72 9.06 -19.98
C ARG A 159 -13.38 8.33 -20.08
N SER A 160 -12.97 8.03 -21.31
CA SER A 160 -11.62 7.52 -21.59
C SER A 160 -10.57 8.52 -21.07
N PRO A 161 -9.53 8.06 -20.35
CA PRO A 161 -8.51 8.94 -19.74
C PRO A 161 -7.60 9.65 -20.77
N PHE A 162 -7.81 9.42 -22.07
CA PHE A 162 -6.94 9.90 -23.14
C PHE A 162 -7.54 11.00 -24.04
N SER A 163 -8.71 11.58 -23.70
CA SER A 163 -9.38 12.52 -24.62
C SER A 163 -8.93 13.97 -24.58
N ASP A 164 -7.96 14.34 -23.73
CA ASP A 164 -7.51 15.73 -23.65
C ASP A 164 -6.18 15.92 -24.41
N ALA A 165 -6.29 16.61 -25.55
CA ALA A 165 -5.16 17.08 -26.34
C ALA A 165 -4.15 17.89 -25.49
N PRO A 166 -2.85 17.88 -25.84
CA PRO A 166 -1.78 18.23 -24.91
C PRO A 166 -1.84 19.71 -24.49
N ALA A 167 -1.98 19.94 -23.18
CA ALA A 167 -1.76 21.25 -22.59
C ALA A 167 -0.27 21.62 -22.74
N LYS A 168 -0.03 22.64 -23.56
CA LYS A 168 1.28 23.13 -23.99
C LYS A 168 1.92 23.98 -22.89
N ALA A 169 2.73 23.34 -22.04
CA ALA A 169 3.86 23.87 -21.26
C ALA A 169 4.27 22.73 -20.31
N THR A 170 5.44 22.12 -20.46
CA THR A 170 5.85 20.97 -19.64
C THR A 170 6.15 21.44 -18.22
N ALA A 171 5.09 21.60 -17.43
CA ALA A 171 5.10 21.41 -15.99
C ALA A 171 6.12 20.32 -15.65
N LYS A 172 7.07 20.60 -14.74
CA LYS A 172 8.00 19.58 -14.25
C LYS A 172 7.18 18.37 -13.82
N THR A 173 7.41 17.21 -14.45
CA THR A 173 6.76 15.93 -14.16
C THR A 173 7.72 15.06 -13.35
N MET A 174 7.22 14.44 -12.29
CA MET A 174 7.95 13.45 -11.47
C MET A 174 7.20 12.13 -11.46
N VAL A 175 7.92 11.03 -11.21
CA VAL A 175 7.33 9.70 -11.02
C VAL A 175 7.51 9.24 -9.58
N GLY A 176 6.42 8.86 -8.93
CA GLY A 176 6.38 8.28 -7.60
C GLY A 176 6.11 6.77 -7.64
N ILE A 177 6.67 6.04 -6.68
CA ILE A 177 6.30 4.64 -6.41
C ILE A 177 6.07 4.41 -4.92
N ILE A 178 5.03 3.63 -4.59
CA ILE A 178 4.80 3.08 -3.25
C ILE A 178 4.85 1.55 -3.36
N ASP A 179 5.87 0.91 -2.79
CA ASP A 179 6.10 -0.54 -2.92
C ASP A 179 7.04 -1.11 -1.83
N ASP A 180 7.37 -2.41 -1.90
CA ASP A 180 8.46 -3.05 -1.14
C ASP A 180 9.72 -3.22 -2.00
N GLY A 181 10.89 -3.26 -1.35
CA GLY A 181 12.15 -3.66 -2.00
C GLY A 181 12.55 -2.78 -3.20
N ILE A 182 12.79 -1.50 -2.96
CA ILE A 182 13.20 -0.56 -4.02
C ILE A 182 14.73 -0.48 -4.05
N GLY A 183 15.34 -1.01 -5.10
CA GLY A 183 16.76 -0.92 -5.39
C GLY A 183 17.12 0.46 -5.93
N PHE A 184 17.03 1.49 -5.08
CA PHE A 184 17.15 2.90 -5.48
C PHE A 184 18.54 3.31 -6.03
N LEU A 185 19.57 2.48 -5.86
CA LEU A 185 20.91 2.65 -6.43
C LEU A 185 21.10 1.93 -7.78
N ASN A 186 20.07 1.24 -8.28
CA ASN A 186 20.14 0.56 -9.57
C ASN A 186 20.46 1.57 -10.68
N ALA A 187 21.39 1.22 -11.58
CA ALA A 187 21.89 2.08 -12.66
C ALA A 187 20.76 2.65 -13.55
N ARG A 188 19.60 1.97 -13.64
CA ARG A 188 18.42 2.46 -14.38
C ARG A 188 17.71 3.63 -13.71
N PHE A 189 18.02 3.89 -12.43
CA PHE A 189 17.54 5.01 -11.62
C PHE A 189 18.64 6.04 -11.34
N MET A 190 19.76 5.98 -12.07
CA MET A 190 20.88 6.90 -11.93
C MET A 190 21.00 7.82 -13.16
N ARG A 191 21.52 9.03 -12.96
CA ARG A 191 22.10 9.90 -13.98
C ARG A 191 23.61 9.86 -13.79
N ASP A 192 24.25 8.95 -14.50
CA ASP A 192 25.67 8.65 -14.35
C ASP A 192 26.00 8.26 -12.89
N THR A 193 26.63 9.15 -12.13
CA THR A 193 27.00 8.91 -10.73
C THR A 193 26.01 9.48 -9.71
N THR A 194 24.97 10.19 -10.17
CA THR A 194 23.97 10.83 -9.30
C THR A 194 22.65 10.08 -9.36
N SER A 195 21.87 10.07 -8.27
CA SER A 195 20.57 9.39 -8.29
C SER A 195 19.51 10.25 -8.98
N ARG A 196 18.59 9.61 -9.71
CA ARG A 196 17.35 10.24 -10.20
C ARG A 196 16.33 10.43 -9.10
N PHE A 197 16.47 9.76 -7.96
CA PHE A 197 15.59 9.99 -6.82
C PHE A 197 15.85 11.36 -6.22
N ALA A 198 14.82 12.21 -6.22
CA ALA A 198 14.80 13.42 -5.43
C ALA A 198 14.57 13.10 -3.95
N ALA A 199 13.78 12.06 -3.66
CA ALA A 199 13.56 11.56 -2.30
C ALA A 199 13.15 10.08 -2.30
N HIS A 200 13.48 9.39 -1.22
CA HIS A 200 13.15 7.99 -0.97
C HIS A 200 12.96 7.81 0.53
N TRP A 201 11.76 7.40 0.93
CA TRP A 201 11.41 7.17 2.32
C TRP A 201 11.33 5.68 2.61
N ILE A 202 12.16 5.21 3.54
CA ILE A 202 12.10 3.86 4.07
C ILE A 202 11.37 3.91 5.41
N MET A 203 10.09 3.56 5.42
CA MET A 203 9.22 3.76 6.59
C MET A 203 9.63 2.93 7.81
N SER A 204 10.38 1.86 7.61
CA SER A 204 10.87 1.01 8.70
C SER A 204 12.12 1.57 9.39
N ASP A 205 12.79 2.57 8.81
CA ASP A 205 14.02 3.11 9.36
C ASP A 205 13.73 4.10 10.50
N PRO A 206 14.08 3.75 11.76
CA PRO A 206 13.78 4.59 12.92
C PRO A 206 14.55 5.91 12.91
N ALA A 207 15.71 5.98 12.21
CA ALA A 207 16.48 7.21 12.09
C ALA A 207 15.88 8.17 11.04
N ASN A 208 15.06 7.65 10.12
CA ASN A 208 14.40 8.42 9.06
C ASN A 208 12.92 8.71 9.37
N ALA A 209 12.58 8.82 10.66
CA ALA A 209 11.31 9.41 11.10
C ALA A 209 11.10 10.85 10.56
N ALA A 210 12.17 11.48 10.04
CA ALA A 210 12.17 12.73 9.29
C ALA A 210 12.64 12.53 7.83
N VAL A 211 11.76 11.97 7.00
CA VAL A 211 11.46 12.34 5.60
C VAL A 211 12.53 12.22 4.48
N PHE A 212 13.84 12.02 4.68
CA PHE A 212 14.76 11.84 3.53
C PHE A 212 15.92 10.86 3.78
N SER A 213 15.99 9.77 3.01
CA SER A 213 17.25 9.05 2.85
C SER A 213 18.29 9.97 2.19
N PRO A 214 19.57 9.97 2.62
CA PRO A 214 20.62 10.78 2.00
C PRO A 214 21.07 10.13 0.69
N ILE A 215 20.15 9.96 -0.26
CA ILE A 215 20.33 9.11 -1.45
C ILE A 215 21.54 9.54 -2.26
N GLN A 216 21.78 10.85 -2.38
CA GLN A 216 22.93 11.33 -3.13
C GLN A 216 24.26 10.95 -2.45
N SER A 217 24.32 10.88 -1.11
CA SER A 217 25.52 10.36 -0.43
C SER A 217 25.64 8.84 -0.59
N LEU A 218 24.52 8.11 -0.52
CA LEU A 218 24.49 6.66 -0.75
C LEU A 218 24.84 6.29 -2.20
N ALA A 219 24.50 7.13 -3.16
CA ALA A 219 24.95 7.03 -4.54
C ALA A 219 26.45 7.28 -4.66
N ALA A 220 26.98 8.31 -3.98
CA ALA A 220 28.41 8.59 -3.97
C ALA A 220 29.24 7.45 -3.36
N ASP A 221 28.68 6.70 -2.39
CA ASP A 221 29.30 5.51 -1.81
C ASP A 221 29.61 4.42 -2.85
N LEU A 222 28.90 4.37 -3.98
CA LEU A 222 29.15 3.41 -5.07
C LEU A 222 30.54 3.56 -5.72
N ASN A 223 31.23 4.68 -5.48
CA ASN A 223 32.62 4.84 -5.90
C ASN A 223 33.60 3.93 -5.13
N THR A 224 33.19 3.44 -3.96
CA THR A 224 34.04 2.64 -3.06
C THR A 224 33.39 1.36 -2.55
N LYS A 225 32.06 1.24 -2.66
CA LYS A 225 31.26 0.10 -2.21
C LYS A 225 30.39 -0.44 -3.35
N THR A 226 30.00 -1.69 -3.25
CA THR A 226 28.97 -2.30 -4.10
C THR A 226 27.57 -1.94 -3.62
N GLU A 227 26.57 -2.01 -4.50
CA GLU A 227 25.15 -1.85 -4.13
C GLU A 227 24.76 -2.78 -2.97
N ALA A 228 25.23 -4.03 -2.99
CA ALA A 228 24.95 -5.02 -1.96
C ALA A 228 25.52 -4.62 -0.59
N GLU A 229 26.72 -4.04 -0.54
CA GLU A 229 27.30 -3.56 0.71
C GLU A 229 26.49 -2.38 1.29
N VAL A 230 26.09 -1.44 0.44
CA VAL A 230 25.27 -0.29 0.86
C VAL A 230 23.90 -0.76 1.36
N TYR A 231 23.21 -1.63 0.62
CA TYR A 231 21.91 -2.15 1.05
C TYR A 231 22.03 -3.03 2.30
N ASN A 232 23.10 -3.81 2.47
CA ASN A 232 23.32 -4.59 3.70
C ASN A 232 23.53 -3.70 4.92
N GLN A 233 24.24 -2.58 4.78
CA GLN A 233 24.42 -1.60 5.86
C GLN A 233 23.07 -0.97 6.23
N LEU A 234 22.33 -0.51 5.23
CA LEU A 234 21.01 0.10 5.43
C LEU A 234 20.00 -0.88 6.03
N ALA A 235 20.00 -2.13 5.58
CA ALA A 235 19.09 -3.15 6.09
C ALA A 235 19.31 -3.45 7.58
N LYS A 236 20.56 -3.41 8.07
CA LYS A 236 20.88 -3.59 9.50
C LYS A 236 20.35 -2.45 10.37
N GLN A 237 20.24 -1.25 9.81
CA GLN A 237 19.69 -0.08 10.48
C GLN A 237 18.17 -0.05 10.41
N ALA A 238 17.62 -0.31 9.22
CA ALA A 238 16.23 -0.02 8.88
C ALA A 238 15.25 -1.16 9.19
N TYR A 239 15.72 -2.38 9.45
CA TYR A 239 14.83 -3.52 9.65
C TYR A 239 15.07 -4.17 11.01
N LEU A 240 13.96 -4.49 11.68
CA LEU A 240 14.00 -5.22 12.94
C LEU A 240 14.41 -6.68 12.69
N PRO A 241 15.13 -7.32 13.64
CA PRO A 241 15.43 -8.74 13.56
C PRO A 241 14.16 -9.58 13.33
N GLY A 242 14.23 -10.54 12.41
CA GLY A 242 13.11 -11.43 12.10
C GLY A 242 12.08 -10.85 11.11
N THR A 243 12.26 -9.61 10.64
CA THR A 243 11.43 -9.04 9.57
C THR A 243 11.99 -9.35 8.18
N ARG A 244 11.18 -9.15 7.15
CA ARG A 244 11.58 -9.41 5.76
C ARG A 244 12.49 -8.31 5.20
N HIS A 245 13.67 -8.67 4.71
CA HIS A 245 14.69 -7.72 4.21
C HIS A 245 14.74 -7.73 2.67
N ARG A 246 13.75 -7.11 2.01
CA ARG A 246 13.60 -7.29 0.55
C ARG A 246 14.69 -6.66 -0.29
N MET A 247 15.25 -5.52 0.11
CA MET A 247 16.34 -4.88 -0.63
C MET A 247 17.61 -5.75 -0.78
N LEU A 248 17.72 -6.85 -0.04
CA LEU A 248 18.84 -7.81 -0.17
C LEU A 248 18.56 -8.96 -1.15
N SER A 249 17.32 -9.09 -1.62
CA SER A 249 16.94 -10.11 -2.60
C SER A 249 17.47 -9.72 -3.98
N MET A 250 17.91 -10.70 -4.79
CA MET A 250 18.32 -10.46 -6.19
C MET A 250 17.19 -9.90 -7.07
N ARG A 251 15.94 -10.19 -6.70
CA ARG A 251 14.70 -9.77 -7.35
C ARG A 251 13.76 -9.21 -6.30
N THR A 252 13.25 -8.02 -6.56
CA THR A 252 12.29 -7.32 -5.71
C THR A 252 11.14 -6.77 -6.55
N HIS A 253 9.97 -6.66 -5.93
CA HIS A 253 8.77 -6.23 -6.61
C HIS A 253 8.86 -4.74 -6.98
N GLY A 254 9.14 -3.86 -6.01
CA GLY A 254 9.25 -2.42 -6.24
C GLY A 254 10.31 -2.02 -7.26
N THR A 255 11.50 -2.61 -7.24
CA THR A 255 12.52 -2.34 -8.28
C THR A 255 12.02 -2.68 -9.67
N HIS A 256 11.37 -3.84 -9.82
CA HIS A 256 10.89 -4.29 -11.11
C HIS A 256 9.74 -3.41 -11.63
N MET A 257 8.81 -3.03 -10.75
CA MET A 257 7.71 -2.13 -11.11
C MET A 257 8.23 -0.73 -11.48
N LEU A 258 9.17 -0.18 -10.71
CA LEU A 258 9.76 1.12 -11.00
C LEU A 258 10.54 1.11 -12.32
N ASP A 259 11.24 0.01 -12.63
CA ASP A 259 11.91 -0.12 -13.92
C ASP A 259 10.92 -0.08 -15.09
N LEU A 260 9.87 -0.90 -15.02
CA LEU A 260 8.81 -0.89 -16.04
C LEU A 260 8.13 0.47 -16.18
N ALA A 261 7.95 1.21 -15.08
CA ALA A 261 7.29 2.51 -15.05
C ALA A 261 8.19 3.66 -15.55
N ALA A 262 9.46 3.70 -15.12
CA ALA A 262 10.32 4.86 -15.28
C ALA A 262 11.83 4.55 -15.33
N GLY A 263 12.24 3.30 -15.50
CA GLY A 263 13.66 2.96 -15.67
C GLY A 263 14.23 3.52 -16.97
N ALA A 264 15.41 4.13 -16.90
CA ALA A 264 16.15 4.60 -18.06
C ALA A 264 17.18 3.55 -18.46
N ASP A 265 17.42 3.37 -19.76
CA ASP A 265 18.58 2.62 -20.22
C ASP A 265 19.88 3.38 -19.89
N PRO A 266 20.75 2.86 -19.01
CA PRO A 266 21.99 3.55 -18.64
C PRO A 266 22.93 3.69 -19.84
N ALA A 267 22.81 2.85 -20.87
CA ALA A 267 23.63 2.91 -22.08
C ALA A 267 23.08 3.89 -23.13
N ASP A 268 21.83 4.35 -22.99
CA ASP A 268 21.21 5.32 -23.89
C ASP A 268 21.13 6.71 -23.21
N PRO A 269 22.06 7.64 -23.50
CA PRO A 269 22.01 8.99 -22.95
C PRO A 269 20.80 9.79 -23.45
N THR A 270 20.12 9.31 -24.51
CA THR A 270 18.95 9.94 -25.10
C THR A 270 17.63 9.32 -24.63
N ASP A 271 17.66 8.37 -23.68
CA ASP A 271 16.44 7.76 -23.14
C ASP A 271 15.52 8.88 -22.59
N PRO A 272 14.28 8.99 -23.09
CA PRO A 272 13.40 10.11 -22.77
C PRO A 272 13.09 10.23 -21.28
N VAL A 273 13.15 9.14 -20.50
CA VAL A 273 12.85 9.21 -19.07
C VAL A 273 14.07 9.49 -18.20
N ARG A 274 15.29 9.52 -18.77
CA ARG A 274 16.55 9.71 -18.02
C ARG A 274 16.55 10.95 -17.13
N ASN A 275 15.89 12.01 -17.58
CA ASN A 275 15.82 13.29 -16.87
C ASN A 275 14.62 13.42 -15.92
N ILE A 276 13.71 12.43 -15.88
CA ILE A 276 12.58 12.43 -14.95
C ILE A 276 13.07 12.10 -13.54
N ASP A 277 12.77 13.00 -12.60
CA ASP A 277 13.01 12.80 -11.17
C ASP A 277 12.07 11.73 -10.61
N LEU A 278 12.60 10.93 -9.68
CA LEU A 278 11.90 9.83 -9.02
C LEU A 278 11.63 10.17 -7.55
N LEU A 279 10.51 9.67 -7.04
CA LEU A 279 10.17 9.67 -5.64
C LEU A 279 9.81 8.23 -5.24
N GLY A 280 10.30 7.77 -4.09
CA GLY A 280 10.04 6.41 -3.64
C GLY A 280 9.54 6.35 -2.21
N VAL A 281 8.59 5.48 -1.96
CA VAL A 281 8.17 5.07 -0.62
C VAL A 281 8.32 3.57 -0.52
N GLN A 282 9.17 3.14 0.40
CA GLN A 282 9.28 1.76 0.80
C GLN A 282 8.49 1.53 2.10
N ILE A 283 7.38 0.82 1.98
CA ILE A 283 6.48 0.53 3.10
C ILE A 283 7.10 -0.46 4.09
N ARG A 284 6.54 -0.52 5.30
CA ARG A 284 7.08 -1.37 6.37
C ARG A 284 6.87 -2.85 6.01
N PRO A 285 7.87 -3.73 6.25
CA PRO A 285 7.71 -5.16 6.00
C PRO A 285 6.46 -5.75 6.66
N GLN A 286 6.15 -5.34 7.89
CA GLN A 286 4.99 -5.82 8.66
C GLN A 286 3.65 -5.45 8.00
N SER A 287 3.57 -4.28 7.35
CA SER A 287 2.36 -3.85 6.65
C SER A 287 2.14 -4.64 5.36
N TYR A 288 3.23 -5.13 4.76
CA TYR A 288 3.18 -5.95 3.55
C TYR A 288 2.94 -7.43 3.87
N ASP A 289 3.47 -7.92 4.99
CA ASP A 289 3.31 -9.30 5.47
C ASP A 289 1.95 -9.51 6.20
N ASP A 290 1.16 -8.46 6.40
CA ASP A 290 -0.17 -8.52 7.02
C ASP A 290 -1.23 -9.06 6.03
N THR A 291 -1.73 -10.27 6.33
CA THR A 291 -2.70 -11.02 5.51
C THR A 291 -4.14 -10.56 5.73
N SER A 292 -4.39 -9.66 6.71
CA SER A 292 -5.71 -9.05 6.91
C SER A 292 -6.04 -7.96 5.89
N GLY A 293 -5.01 -7.41 5.22
CA GLY A 293 -5.14 -6.26 4.33
C GLY A 293 -5.30 -4.91 5.03
N ALA A 294 -5.34 -4.87 6.37
CA ALA A 294 -5.54 -3.64 7.13
C ALA A 294 -4.24 -2.82 7.30
N GLY A 295 -3.11 -3.49 7.51
CA GLY A 295 -1.82 -2.90 7.88
C GLY A 295 -1.19 -2.00 6.83
N ILE A 296 -1.58 -2.17 5.56
CA ILE A 296 -1.07 -1.37 4.43
C ILE A 296 -1.73 0.01 4.33
N THR A 297 -2.97 0.15 4.82
CA THR A 297 -3.77 1.38 4.67
C THR A 297 -3.08 2.62 5.27
N PRO A 298 -2.58 2.58 6.53
CA PRO A 298 -1.89 3.74 7.12
C PRO A 298 -0.58 4.07 6.41
N ASP A 299 0.14 3.07 5.90
CA ASP A 299 1.39 3.27 5.16
C ASP A 299 1.11 3.90 3.79
N LEU A 300 0.06 3.46 3.11
CA LEU A 300 -0.36 4.06 1.84
C LEU A 300 -0.73 5.54 2.02
N GLN A 301 -1.51 5.87 3.05
CA GLN A 301 -1.89 7.25 3.35
C GLN A 301 -0.67 8.15 3.55
N ARG A 302 0.22 7.75 4.46
CA ARG A 302 1.45 8.50 4.75
C ARG A 302 2.36 8.59 3.54
N GLY A 303 2.50 7.48 2.80
CA GLY A 303 3.32 7.39 1.61
C GLY A 303 2.84 8.32 0.50
N LEU A 304 1.54 8.31 0.21
CA LEU A 304 0.95 9.17 -0.80
C LEU A 304 1.09 10.65 -0.41
N PHE A 305 0.84 10.97 0.87
CA PHE A 305 1.05 12.31 1.40
C PHE A 305 2.50 12.79 1.24
N PHE A 306 3.46 11.95 1.60
CA PHE A 306 4.88 12.20 1.38
C PHE A 306 5.20 12.47 -0.10
N LEU A 307 4.72 11.62 -1.01
CA LEU A 307 5.03 11.74 -2.44
C LEU A 307 4.53 13.05 -3.03
N TRP A 308 3.25 13.38 -2.85
CA TRP A 308 2.68 14.56 -3.50
C TRP A 308 3.23 15.85 -2.93
N LEU A 309 3.46 15.90 -1.62
CA LEU A 309 3.98 17.09 -1.00
C LEU A 309 5.46 17.30 -1.31
N THR A 310 6.24 16.22 -1.35
CA THR A 310 7.62 16.29 -1.84
C THR A 310 7.66 16.77 -3.28
N ALA A 311 6.79 16.25 -4.16
CA ALA A 311 6.71 16.71 -5.53
C ALA A 311 6.42 18.22 -5.61
N TRP A 312 5.47 18.71 -4.80
CA TRP A 312 5.12 20.13 -4.74
C TRP A 312 6.29 21.01 -4.29
N PHE A 313 6.99 20.64 -3.20
CA PHE A 313 8.19 21.36 -2.73
C PHE A 313 9.32 21.34 -3.76
N GLN A 314 9.46 20.25 -4.50
CA GLN A 314 10.43 20.13 -5.59
C GLN A 314 10.03 20.91 -6.87
N GLY A 315 8.98 21.74 -6.79
CA GLY A 315 8.48 22.57 -7.88
C GLY A 315 7.78 21.79 -8.99
N SER A 316 7.43 20.52 -8.74
CA SER A 316 6.64 19.73 -9.68
C SER A 316 5.23 20.28 -9.79
N ARG A 317 4.68 20.18 -10.99
CA ARG A 317 3.26 20.49 -11.26
C ARG A 317 2.49 19.27 -11.74
N HIS A 318 3.20 18.15 -11.91
CA HIS A 318 2.61 16.88 -12.27
C HIS A 318 3.35 15.71 -11.60
N LEU A 319 2.63 14.86 -10.88
CA LEU A 319 3.15 13.65 -10.27
C LEU A 319 2.39 12.43 -10.84
N MET A 320 3.12 11.44 -11.33
CA MET A 320 2.55 10.15 -11.74
C MET A 320 2.95 9.10 -10.74
N VAL A 321 1.99 8.44 -10.08
CA VAL A 321 2.26 7.49 -8.99
C VAL A 321 1.85 6.09 -9.41
N ASN A 322 2.79 5.14 -9.34
CA ASN A 322 2.48 3.72 -9.42
C ASN A 322 2.33 3.14 -8.01
N ILE A 323 1.17 2.56 -7.72
CA ILE A 323 0.90 1.85 -6.47
C ILE A 323 0.58 0.40 -6.85
N SER A 324 1.60 -0.44 -6.92
CA SER A 324 1.45 -1.85 -7.32
C SER A 324 1.05 -2.74 -6.13
N LEU A 325 0.07 -2.30 -5.35
CA LEU A 325 -0.43 -2.97 -4.15
C LEU A 325 -1.94 -3.18 -4.29
N GLY A 326 -2.47 -4.22 -3.66
CA GLY A 326 -3.89 -4.54 -3.72
C GLY A 326 -4.28 -5.62 -2.73
N ILE A 327 -5.54 -5.60 -2.33
CA ILE A 327 -6.16 -6.62 -1.49
C ILE A 327 -7.39 -7.18 -2.21
N THR A 328 -7.74 -8.44 -1.92
CA THR A 328 -8.83 -9.12 -2.62
C THR A 328 -10.19 -8.77 -2.03
N ALA A 329 -10.36 -8.82 -0.70
CA ALA A 329 -11.63 -8.52 -0.07
C ALA A 329 -11.76 -7.04 0.29
N GLY A 330 -12.99 -6.54 0.22
CA GLY A 330 -13.35 -5.16 0.55
C GLY A 330 -14.62 -4.71 -0.19
N PRO A 331 -15.08 -3.47 0.00
CA PRO A 331 -16.34 -2.97 -0.56
C PRO A 331 -16.41 -2.88 -2.10
N LYS A 332 -15.29 -2.52 -2.75
CA LYS A 332 -15.15 -2.38 -4.22
C LYS A 332 -16.14 -1.42 -4.87
N ASP A 333 -16.49 -0.35 -4.17
CA ASP A 333 -17.48 0.63 -4.61
C ASP A 333 -17.01 2.08 -4.38
N GLY A 334 -15.70 2.29 -4.18
CA GLY A 334 -15.12 3.61 -3.91
C GLY A 334 -15.22 4.08 -2.46
N THR A 335 -15.77 3.24 -1.56
CA THR A 335 -15.98 3.55 -0.13
C THR A 335 -14.93 2.95 0.80
N SER A 336 -13.98 2.14 0.31
CA SER A 336 -12.89 1.67 1.16
C SER A 336 -11.99 2.85 1.58
N GLN A 337 -11.33 2.72 2.74
CA GLN A 337 -10.45 3.78 3.26
C GLN A 337 -9.35 4.14 2.25
N VAL A 338 -8.75 3.15 1.59
CA VAL A 338 -7.71 3.38 0.58
C VAL A 338 -8.26 4.15 -0.63
N GLU A 339 -9.45 3.81 -1.13
CA GLU A 339 -10.06 4.53 -2.25
C GLU A 339 -10.36 6.00 -1.88
N VAL A 340 -10.80 6.24 -0.64
CA VAL A 340 -11.02 7.57 -0.08
C VAL A 340 -9.71 8.36 0.02
N ILE A 341 -8.66 7.75 0.60
CA ILE A 341 -7.32 8.33 0.74
C ILE A 341 -6.75 8.76 -0.61
N ILE A 342 -6.83 7.91 -1.63
CA ILE A 342 -6.31 8.23 -2.97
C ILE A 342 -7.07 9.42 -3.56
N ARG A 343 -8.40 9.39 -3.52
CA ARG A 343 -9.25 10.46 -4.05
C ARG A 343 -8.98 11.79 -3.35
N ASP A 344 -8.86 11.77 -2.03
CA ASP A 344 -8.69 12.99 -1.24
C ASP A 344 -7.28 13.54 -1.39
N ALA A 345 -6.24 12.70 -1.51
CA ALA A 345 -4.90 13.15 -1.86
C ALA A 345 -4.85 13.86 -3.23
N ILE A 346 -5.54 13.33 -4.24
CA ILE A 346 -5.60 13.99 -5.56
C ILE A 346 -6.30 15.35 -5.45
N ARG A 347 -7.42 15.43 -4.72
CA ARG A 347 -8.14 16.70 -4.49
C ARG A 347 -7.29 17.72 -3.74
N MET A 348 -6.59 17.30 -2.68
CA MET A 348 -5.73 18.16 -1.89
C MET A 348 -4.56 18.72 -2.69
N ALA A 349 -3.87 17.87 -3.45
CA ALA A 349 -2.78 18.32 -4.31
C ALA A 349 -3.25 19.27 -5.43
N ALA A 350 -4.45 19.05 -5.98
CA ALA A 350 -5.02 19.94 -6.98
C ALA A 350 -5.26 21.36 -6.44
N MET A 351 -5.63 21.52 -5.16
CA MET A 351 -5.75 22.85 -4.51
C MET A 351 -4.42 23.61 -4.48
N LEU A 352 -3.30 22.90 -4.53
CA LEU A 352 -1.94 23.47 -4.56
C LEU A 352 -1.37 23.58 -5.98
N GLY A 353 -2.20 23.30 -7.00
CA GLY A 353 -1.81 23.33 -8.41
C GLY A 353 -0.88 22.18 -8.81
N LEU A 354 -0.95 21.04 -8.13
CA LEU A 354 -0.26 19.81 -8.49
C LEU A 354 -1.28 18.80 -9.04
N LYS A 355 -1.10 18.37 -10.30
CA LYS A 355 -1.84 17.25 -10.86
C LYS A 355 -1.22 15.94 -10.36
N ILE A 356 -2.03 15.00 -9.87
CA ILE A 356 -1.58 13.63 -9.58
C ILE A 356 -2.34 12.66 -10.47
N ASP A 357 -1.63 11.80 -11.21
CA ASP A 357 -2.19 10.63 -11.88
C ASP A 357 -1.74 9.35 -11.15
N VAL A 358 -2.67 8.47 -10.77
CA VAL A 358 -2.40 7.24 -10.00
C VAL A 358 -2.73 6.01 -10.83
N PHE A 359 -1.81 5.04 -10.86
CA PHE A 359 -1.96 3.79 -11.59
C PHE A 359 -2.04 2.63 -10.60
N LEU A 360 -3.09 1.80 -10.75
CA LEU A 360 -3.43 0.70 -9.85
C LEU A 360 -3.53 -0.64 -10.60
N PRO A 361 -2.99 -1.73 -10.05
CA PRO A 361 -3.17 -3.06 -10.61
C PRO A 361 -4.59 -3.56 -10.39
N TYR A 362 -5.20 -4.16 -11.42
CA TYR A 362 -6.58 -4.64 -11.33
C TYR A 362 -6.75 -5.87 -10.41
N GLY A 363 -5.68 -6.63 -10.14
CA GLY A 363 -5.70 -7.82 -9.29
C GLY A 363 -5.40 -9.12 -10.03
N ASN A 364 -4.98 -10.14 -9.28
CA ASN A 364 -4.49 -11.41 -9.82
C ASN A 364 -5.30 -12.64 -9.36
N ALA A 365 -6.45 -12.44 -8.71
CA ALA A 365 -7.17 -13.48 -7.97
C ALA A 365 -8.14 -14.32 -8.81
N TYR A 366 -8.06 -14.27 -10.15
CA TYR A 366 -9.09 -14.86 -11.02
C TYR A 366 -9.25 -16.37 -10.82
N HIS A 367 -8.17 -17.13 -10.67
CA HIS A 367 -8.22 -18.59 -10.49
C HIS A 367 -8.02 -19.04 -9.03
N ASP A 368 -7.95 -18.10 -8.09
CA ASP A 368 -7.52 -18.39 -6.71
C ASP A 368 -8.68 -18.86 -5.83
N GLN A 369 -9.91 -18.94 -6.35
CA GLN A 369 -11.11 -19.39 -5.62
C GLN A 369 -11.37 -18.56 -4.35
N LEU A 370 -11.09 -17.26 -4.41
CA LEU A 370 -11.21 -16.33 -3.29
C LEU A 370 -12.54 -15.58 -3.26
N ALA A 371 -13.43 -15.80 -4.23
CA ALA A 371 -14.73 -15.15 -4.30
C ALA A 371 -15.85 -16.18 -4.45
N ALA A 372 -16.95 -15.95 -3.73
CA ALA A 372 -18.18 -16.73 -3.85
C ALA A 372 -19.42 -15.84 -3.74
N GLU A 373 -20.49 -16.23 -4.41
CA GLU A 373 -21.80 -15.58 -4.38
C GLU A 373 -22.87 -16.58 -3.94
N LEU A 374 -23.74 -16.16 -3.01
CA LEU A 374 -24.79 -17.00 -2.42
C LEU A 374 -26.09 -16.22 -2.33
N CYS A 375 -27.21 -16.83 -2.73
CA CYS A 375 -28.54 -16.34 -2.40
C CYS A 375 -29.12 -17.20 -1.27
N VAL A 376 -29.35 -16.60 -0.11
CA VAL A 376 -29.85 -17.28 1.09
C VAL A 376 -31.28 -16.82 1.35
N THR A 377 -32.18 -17.76 1.63
CA THR A 377 -33.58 -17.46 2.03
C THR A 377 -33.84 -18.00 3.44
N PRO A 378 -34.92 -17.57 4.12
CA PRO A 378 -35.27 -18.10 5.43
C PRO A 378 -35.48 -19.62 5.46
N GLU A 379 -35.98 -20.19 4.36
CA GLU A 379 -36.29 -21.61 4.23
C GLU A 379 -35.10 -22.45 3.73
N GLU A 380 -34.10 -21.81 3.12
CA GLU A 380 -32.99 -22.49 2.46
C GLU A 380 -31.62 -21.95 2.91
N PRO A 381 -31.11 -22.43 4.06
CA PRO A 381 -29.73 -22.19 4.46
C PRO A 381 -28.77 -22.74 3.42
N LYS A 382 -27.73 -21.96 3.07
CA LYS A 382 -26.76 -22.36 2.03
C LYS A 382 -25.42 -22.74 2.65
N PRO A 383 -24.88 -23.94 2.33
CA PRO A 383 -23.52 -24.30 2.70
C PRO A 383 -22.52 -23.77 1.68
N ILE A 384 -21.34 -23.41 2.16
CA ILE A 384 -20.14 -23.23 1.34
C ILE A 384 -18.97 -23.91 2.06
N HIS A 385 -18.12 -24.61 1.31
CA HIS A 385 -16.92 -25.20 1.88
C HIS A 385 -15.78 -24.19 1.79
N TRP A 386 -14.93 -24.20 2.79
CA TRP A 386 -13.66 -23.51 2.73
C TRP A 386 -12.56 -24.49 3.15
N GLN A 387 -11.44 -24.43 2.45
CA GLN A 387 -10.32 -25.34 2.67
C GLN A 387 -9.17 -24.60 3.36
N ILE A 388 -8.93 -24.90 4.64
CA ILE A 388 -7.74 -24.42 5.36
C ILE A 388 -6.56 -25.33 5.02
N GLN A 389 -5.45 -24.73 4.59
CA GLN A 389 -4.26 -25.48 4.22
C GLN A 389 -3.51 -25.98 5.47
N PRO A 390 -2.92 -27.19 5.43
CA PRO A 390 -2.05 -27.67 6.49
C PRO A 390 -0.72 -26.90 6.52
N ASN A 391 -0.13 -26.77 7.71
CA ASN A 391 1.15 -26.08 7.96
C ASN A 391 1.14 -24.58 7.70
N ASP A 392 -0.04 -23.96 7.76
CA ASP A 392 -0.22 -22.53 7.61
C ASP A 392 0.12 -21.79 8.91
N LEU A 393 1.06 -20.85 8.84
CA LEU A 393 1.54 -20.06 9.98
C LEU A 393 0.86 -18.69 10.08
N THR A 394 0.07 -18.30 9.08
CA THR A 394 -0.61 -17.01 9.04
C THR A 394 -2.10 -17.15 9.36
N PRO A 395 -2.72 -16.11 9.93
CA PRO A 395 -4.16 -16.08 10.10
C PRO A 395 -4.85 -15.86 8.75
N GLY A 396 -6.00 -16.52 8.56
CA GLY A 396 -6.84 -16.38 7.38
C GLY A 396 -8.02 -15.45 7.65
N TYR A 397 -8.44 -14.70 6.63
CA TYR A 397 -9.57 -13.76 6.72
C TYR A 397 -10.48 -13.89 5.51
N PHE A 398 -11.78 -13.81 5.73
CA PHE A 398 -12.73 -13.52 4.66
C PHE A 398 -13.85 -12.61 5.14
N GLU A 399 -14.41 -11.86 4.20
CA GLU A 399 -15.51 -10.93 4.43
C GLU A 399 -16.80 -11.50 3.85
N ILE A 400 -17.91 -11.30 4.56
CA ILE A 400 -19.26 -11.54 4.08
C ILE A 400 -19.94 -10.20 3.92
N GLN A 401 -20.40 -9.89 2.72
CA GLN A 401 -21.10 -8.63 2.39
C GLN A 401 -22.36 -8.90 1.59
N GLN A 402 -23.25 -7.90 1.54
CA GLN A 402 -24.39 -7.95 0.64
C GLN A 402 -23.98 -7.52 -0.77
N LEU A 403 -24.36 -8.32 -1.78
CA LEU A 403 -23.99 -8.13 -3.19
C LEU A 403 -24.29 -6.72 -3.71
N ASP A 404 -25.53 -6.25 -3.49
CA ASP A 404 -26.02 -4.97 -4.01
C ASP A 404 -26.08 -3.85 -2.95
N GLY A 405 -25.39 -4.02 -1.82
CA GLY A 405 -25.43 -3.03 -0.74
C GLY A 405 -26.83 -2.77 -0.18
N GLY A 406 -27.71 -3.78 -0.24
CA GLY A 406 -29.07 -3.67 0.26
C GLY A 406 -29.18 -3.50 1.77
N SER A 407 -30.40 -3.50 2.27
CA SER A 407 -30.71 -3.11 3.65
C SER A 407 -30.81 -4.26 4.64
N TYR A 408 -30.36 -5.48 4.27
CA TYR A 408 -30.41 -6.60 5.21
C TYR A 408 -29.40 -6.34 6.34
N ASP A 409 -29.82 -6.41 7.60
CA ASP A 409 -28.88 -6.26 8.72
C ASP A 409 -28.06 -7.54 8.86
N LEU A 410 -26.76 -7.47 8.56
CA LEU A 410 -25.90 -8.66 8.60
C LEU A 410 -25.75 -9.24 10.01
N ASN A 411 -26.09 -8.50 11.07
CA ASN A 411 -26.17 -9.05 12.43
C ASN A 411 -27.25 -10.13 12.59
N GLU A 412 -28.25 -10.12 11.71
CA GLU A 412 -29.36 -11.08 11.72
C GLU A 412 -29.03 -12.38 10.99
N LEU A 413 -27.81 -12.54 10.44
CA LEU A 413 -27.35 -13.80 9.89
C LEU A 413 -27.01 -14.80 11.00
N GLU A 414 -27.41 -16.05 10.78
CA GLU A 414 -26.95 -17.19 11.58
C GLU A 414 -25.86 -17.93 10.81
N LEU A 415 -24.68 -18.07 11.41
CA LEU A 415 -23.51 -18.69 10.81
C LEU A 415 -23.20 -19.99 11.56
N THR A 416 -23.38 -21.13 10.90
CA THR A 416 -23.01 -22.43 11.45
C THR A 416 -21.69 -22.90 10.85
N PHE A 417 -20.68 -23.01 11.71
CA PHE A 417 -19.36 -23.51 11.37
C PHE A 417 -19.26 -24.99 11.70
N THR A 418 -18.81 -25.79 10.74
CA THR A 418 -18.52 -27.22 10.92
C THR A 418 -17.04 -27.47 10.67
N SER A 419 -16.34 -27.96 11.68
CA SER A 419 -14.91 -28.31 11.58
C SER A 419 -14.69 -29.58 10.74
N PRO A 420 -13.45 -29.86 10.30
CA PRO A 420 -13.11 -31.07 9.56
C PRO A 420 -13.41 -32.37 10.32
N ALA A 421 -13.47 -32.31 11.66
CA ALA A 421 -13.83 -33.43 12.52
C ALA A 421 -15.34 -33.58 12.73
N GLY A 422 -16.17 -32.70 12.15
CA GLY A 422 -17.63 -32.72 12.26
C GLY A 422 -18.20 -31.97 13.47
N THR A 423 -17.37 -31.39 14.34
CA THR A 423 -17.85 -30.51 15.42
C THR A 423 -18.50 -29.27 14.83
N THR A 424 -19.69 -28.92 15.30
CA THR A 424 -20.45 -27.75 14.82
C THR A 424 -20.62 -26.69 15.92
N GLN A 425 -20.70 -25.44 15.50
CA GLN A 425 -21.11 -24.32 16.35
C GLN A 425 -21.88 -23.31 15.49
N THR A 426 -23.05 -22.90 15.97
CA THR A 426 -23.78 -21.76 15.40
C THR A 426 -23.44 -20.51 16.19
N VAL A 427 -23.09 -19.44 15.48
CA VAL A 427 -22.97 -18.10 16.04
C VAL A 427 -23.96 -17.18 15.33
N THR A 428 -24.66 -16.35 16.08
CA THR A 428 -25.36 -15.21 15.50
C THR A 428 -24.35 -14.12 15.23
N ALA A 429 -24.47 -13.40 14.12
CA ALA A 429 -23.61 -12.26 13.82
C ALA A 429 -23.81 -11.04 14.76
N ASN A 430 -24.53 -11.20 15.89
CA ASN A 430 -24.75 -10.20 16.94
C ASN A 430 -23.43 -9.75 17.60
N ALA A 431 -22.73 -8.85 16.93
CA ALA A 431 -21.62 -8.09 17.45
C ALA A 431 -22.04 -6.62 17.49
N SER A 432 -22.99 -6.29 18.36
CA SER A 432 -23.34 -4.89 18.61
C SER A 432 -22.11 -4.15 19.15
N GLY A 433 -21.41 -3.46 18.26
CA GLY A 433 -20.45 -2.38 18.51
C GLY A 433 -19.12 -2.72 19.21
N THR A 434 -18.94 -3.89 19.83
CA THR A 434 -17.68 -4.19 20.57
C THR A 434 -17.40 -5.66 20.88
N ILE A 435 -18.31 -6.59 20.63
CA ILE A 435 -18.17 -8.00 21.06
C ILE A 435 -18.03 -8.92 19.85
N ASN A 436 -16.86 -9.53 19.67
CA ASN A 436 -16.64 -10.57 18.67
C ASN A 436 -17.34 -11.86 19.10
N SER A 437 -17.90 -12.61 18.14
CA SER A 437 -18.39 -13.97 18.41
C SER A 437 -17.26 -14.98 18.15
N ASP A 438 -16.83 -15.67 19.21
CA ASP A 438 -15.77 -16.67 19.11
C ASP A 438 -16.27 -17.96 18.43
N ILE A 439 -15.47 -18.45 17.49
CA ILE A 439 -15.62 -19.75 16.87
C ILE A 439 -14.82 -20.75 17.71
N VAL A 440 -15.48 -21.50 18.56
CA VAL A 440 -14.90 -22.45 19.50
C VAL A 440 -15.20 -23.89 19.05
N MET A 441 -14.14 -24.64 18.74
CA MET A 441 -14.23 -26.07 18.41
C MET A 441 -13.58 -26.89 19.51
N ASN A 442 -14.35 -27.79 20.13
CA ASN A 442 -13.88 -28.67 21.21
C ASN A 442 -13.16 -27.93 22.35
N GLY A 443 -13.66 -26.74 22.73
CA GLY A 443 -13.09 -25.90 23.78
C GLY A 443 -11.87 -25.06 23.36
N VAL A 444 -11.54 -24.99 22.07
CA VAL A 444 -10.46 -24.18 21.53
C VAL A 444 -11.02 -23.11 20.60
N THR A 445 -10.72 -21.83 20.88
CA THR A 445 -11.05 -20.72 19.98
C THR A 445 -10.21 -20.84 18.71
N CYS A 446 -10.89 -21.14 17.60
CA CYS A 446 -10.35 -21.28 16.26
C CYS A 446 -10.47 -19.98 15.46
N GLY A 447 -11.37 -19.08 15.84
CA GLY A 447 -11.56 -17.86 15.08
C GLY A 447 -12.57 -16.94 15.73
N THR A 448 -12.89 -15.86 15.05
CA THR A 448 -13.82 -14.84 15.50
C THR A 448 -14.62 -14.30 14.33
N VAL A 449 -15.88 -13.98 14.59
CA VAL A 449 -16.75 -13.22 13.68
C VAL A 449 -16.96 -11.82 14.26
N SER A 450 -16.73 -10.80 13.45
CA SER A 450 -16.91 -9.38 13.80
C SER A 450 -17.84 -8.69 12.82
N HIS A 451 -18.83 -7.94 13.31
CA HIS A 451 -19.65 -7.05 12.47
C HIS A 451 -18.97 -5.69 12.33
N VAL A 452 -18.84 -5.24 11.09
CA VAL A 452 -18.37 -3.90 10.76
C VAL A 452 -19.58 -3.08 10.28
N PRO A 453 -20.04 -2.09 11.05
CA PRO A 453 -21.24 -1.35 10.72
C PRO A 453 -21.03 -0.40 9.52
N ALA A 454 -22.14 -0.08 8.85
CA ALA A 454 -22.18 0.86 7.74
C ALA A 454 -21.96 2.31 8.23
N ARG A 455 -20.69 2.74 8.32
CA ARG A 455 -20.29 4.11 8.65
C ARG A 455 -19.74 4.82 7.40
N GLY A 456 -20.62 5.14 6.45
CA GLY A 456 -20.21 5.71 5.15
C GLY A 456 -19.63 4.69 4.16
N ARG A 457 -19.68 3.40 4.50
CA ARG A 457 -19.27 2.23 3.71
C ARG A 457 -20.30 1.12 3.84
N ARG A 458 -20.20 0.07 3.03
CA ARG A 458 -21.02 -1.13 3.20
C ARG A 458 -20.72 -1.81 4.54
N GLN A 459 -21.77 -2.24 5.23
CA GLN A 459 -21.60 -3.15 6.36
C GLN A 459 -21.06 -4.49 5.85
N HIS A 460 -20.28 -5.16 6.68
CA HIS A 460 -19.74 -6.47 6.37
C HIS A 460 -19.45 -7.25 7.65
N LEU A 461 -19.40 -8.57 7.53
CA LEU A 461 -18.84 -9.43 8.57
C LEU A 461 -17.41 -9.78 8.20
N ILE A 462 -16.50 -9.72 9.17
CA ILE A 462 -15.14 -10.24 9.04
C ILE A 462 -15.10 -11.56 9.81
N VAL A 463 -14.68 -12.61 9.13
CA VAL A 463 -14.36 -13.89 9.75
C VAL A 463 -12.84 -14.04 9.75
N ALA A 464 -12.26 -14.09 10.93
CA ALA A 464 -10.83 -14.33 11.13
C ALA A 464 -10.61 -15.72 11.73
N PHE A 465 -9.71 -16.50 11.14
CA PHE A 465 -9.32 -17.82 11.64
C PHE A 465 -7.85 -17.86 12.03
N ALA A 466 -7.58 -18.54 13.14
CA ALA A 466 -6.21 -18.75 13.60
C ALA A 466 -5.44 -19.69 12.64
N PRO A 467 -4.10 -19.55 12.57
CA PRO A 467 -3.24 -20.39 11.74
C PRO A 467 -3.46 -21.89 11.97
N SER A 468 -3.19 -22.73 10.96
CA SER A 468 -3.28 -24.19 11.12
C SER A 468 -2.03 -24.81 11.76
N ARG A 469 -0.99 -24.01 11.96
CA ARG A 469 0.25 -24.35 12.66
C ARG A 469 0.71 -23.17 13.52
N SER A 470 1.08 -23.45 14.77
CA SER A 470 1.68 -22.46 15.65
C SER A 470 3.16 -22.25 15.34
N ASN A 471 3.62 -20.99 15.35
CA ASN A 471 5.02 -20.66 15.51
C ASN A 471 5.27 -20.20 16.96
N PRO A 472 5.97 -20.96 17.82
CA PRO A 472 6.19 -20.60 19.22
C PRO A 472 6.80 -19.20 19.45
N GLU A 473 7.53 -18.67 18.47
CA GLU A 473 8.13 -17.33 18.54
C GLU A 473 7.18 -16.20 18.14
N MET A 474 6.11 -16.50 17.38
CA MET A 474 5.13 -15.52 16.89
C MET A 474 3.71 -15.75 17.44
N THR A 475 3.47 -16.87 18.12
CA THR A 475 2.16 -17.24 18.65
C THR A 475 2.03 -16.70 20.07
N LEU A 476 0.96 -15.96 20.36
CA LEU A 476 0.66 -15.51 21.71
C LEU A 476 0.58 -16.73 22.66
N PRO A 477 1.12 -16.65 23.89
CA PRO A 477 1.00 -17.72 24.87
C PRO A 477 -0.46 -18.16 25.05
N GLY A 478 -0.76 -19.43 24.77
CA GLY A 478 -2.10 -20.00 24.90
C GLY A 478 -2.94 -20.02 23.60
N ALA A 479 -2.52 -19.32 22.54
CA ALA A 479 -3.15 -19.46 21.24
C ALA A 479 -2.86 -20.87 20.66
N ARG A 480 -3.90 -21.54 20.19
CA ARG A 480 -3.82 -22.89 19.63
C ARG A 480 -4.15 -22.83 18.14
N PRO A 481 -3.45 -23.60 17.29
CA PRO A 481 -3.75 -23.64 15.87
C PRO A 481 -5.11 -24.28 15.60
N CYS A 482 -5.74 -23.86 14.52
CA CYS A 482 -6.96 -24.45 14.00
C CYS A 482 -6.70 -25.76 13.28
N PRO A 483 -7.64 -26.72 13.31
CA PRO A 483 -7.62 -27.85 12.39
C PRO A 483 -7.56 -27.41 10.93
N ALA A 484 -6.52 -27.86 10.22
CA ALA A 484 -6.49 -27.81 8.75
C ALA A 484 -7.54 -28.79 8.18
N GLY A 485 -7.98 -28.54 6.95
CA GLY A 485 -8.96 -29.38 6.26
C GLY A 485 -10.16 -28.61 5.72
N ARG A 486 -11.15 -29.36 5.25
CA ARG A 486 -12.41 -28.81 4.77
C ARG A 486 -13.30 -28.45 5.95
N TRP A 487 -13.62 -27.18 6.05
CA TRP A 487 -14.68 -26.67 6.91
C TRP A 487 -15.92 -26.39 6.08
N THR A 488 -17.07 -26.34 6.74
CA THR A 488 -18.32 -25.92 6.12
C THR A 488 -18.90 -24.74 6.88
N LEU A 489 -19.18 -23.66 6.16
CA LEU A 489 -20.01 -22.56 6.61
C LEU A 489 -21.42 -22.74 6.07
N THR A 490 -22.39 -22.91 6.95
CA THR A 490 -23.80 -22.82 6.57
C THR A 490 -24.34 -21.47 7.01
N ILE A 491 -24.92 -20.72 6.08
CA ILE A 491 -25.48 -19.39 6.32
C ILE A 491 -26.99 -19.48 6.24
N ALA A 492 -27.68 -19.00 7.27
CA ALA A 492 -29.13 -18.83 7.28
C ALA A 492 -29.50 -17.35 7.46
N ALA A 493 -30.56 -16.93 6.78
CA ALA A 493 -31.08 -15.57 6.78
C ALA A 493 -32.53 -15.54 7.27
N PRO A 494 -32.77 -15.71 8.59
CA PRO A 494 -34.11 -15.92 9.15
C PRO A 494 -35.06 -14.72 8.99
N LYS A 495 -34.53 -13.53 8.65
CA LYS A 495 -35.29 -12.28 8.56
C LYS A 495 -35.64 -11.86 7.14
N GLY A 496 -35.23 -12.64 6.13
CA GLY A 496 -35.56 -12.39 4.74
C GLY A 496 -34.49 -12.90 3.80
N ALA A 497 -34.80 -12.93 2.51
CA ALA A 497 -33.84 -13.33 1.50
C ALA A 497 -32.73 -12.28 1.34
N VAL A 498 -31.49 -12.74 1.14
CA VAL A 498 -30.32 -11.89 0.96
C VAL A 498 -29.34 -12.52 -0.03
N ALA A 499 -28.83 -11.71 -0.96
CA ALA A 499 -27.73 -12.07 -1.85
C ALA A 499 -26.41 -11.61 -1.23
N LEU A 500 -25.48 -12.54 -1.04
CA LEU A 500 -24.23 -12.34 -0.33
C LEU A 500 -23.04 -12.58 -1.26
N THR A 501 -22.00 -11.79 -1.06
CA THR A 501 -20.65 -12.06 -1.54
C THR A 501 -19.78 -12.49 -0.38
N LEU A 502 -18.98 -13.54 -0.60
CA LEU A 502 -17.93 -13.95 0.30
C LEU A 502 -16.60 -13.71 -0.41
N GLN A 503 -15.70 -12.99 0.24
CA GLN A 503 -14.42 -12.59 -0.34
C GLN A 503 -13.30 -12.90 0.64
N MET A 504 -12.40 -13.80 0.25
CA MET A 504 -11.26 -14.17 1.06
C MET A 504 -10.10 -13.20 0.82
N GLN A 505 -9.46 -12.76 1.90
CA GLN A 505 -8.23 -12.00 1.77
C GLN A 505 -7.09 -12.90 1.29
N ARG A 506 -6.17 -12.25 0.59
CA ARG A 506 -4.98 -12.89 0.09
C ARG A 506 -4.01 -13.16 1.23
N ASP A 507 -3.52 -14.38 1.27
CA ASP A 507 -2.66 -14.95 2.29
C ASP A 507 -1.44 -15.66 1.66
N ASP A 508 -1.41 -15.91 0.34
CA ASP A 508 -0.24 -16.51 -0.30
C ASP A 508 0.97 -15.57 -0.42
N ARG A 509 2.11 -16.22 -0.69
CA ARG A 509 3.46 -15.69 -0.61
C ARG A 509 3.72 -14.64 -1.70
N PRO A 510 3.97 -13.38 -1.33
CA PRO A 510 4.80 -12.54 -2.17
C PRO A 510 6.19 -13.16 -2.26
N GLU A 511 6.84 -13.10 -3.43
CA GLU A 511 8.11 -13.78 -3.65
C GLU A 511 9.17 -13.48 -2.55
N GLY A 512 9.99 -14.46 -2.17
CA GLY A 512 11.21 -14.26 -1.36
C GLY A 512 11.09 -14.20 0.17
N VAL A 513 10.17 -14.98 0.76
CA VAL A 513 10.20 -15.62 2.11
C VAL A 513 9.54 -14.88 3.30
N LEU A 514 8.51 -15.52 3.87
CA LEU A 514 8.54 -16.33 5.11
C LEU A 514 7.97 -17.75 4.79
N PRO A 515 8.55 -18.87 5.27
CA PRO A 515 8.04 -20.20 5.02
C PRO A 515 6.86 -20.46 5.98
N GLY A 516 5.66 -20.02 5.62
CA GLY A 516 4.55 -20.12 6.56
C GLY A 516 3.16 -20.00 5.96
N ALA A 517 2.93 -19.02 5.09
CA ALA A 517 1.60 -18.73 4.60
C ALA A 517 1.17 -19.69 3.48
N TYR A 518 -0.08 -20.17 3.57
CA TYR A 518 -0.70 -21.03 2.58
C TYR A 518 -2.17 -20.66 2.39
N GLN A 519 -2.45 -20.00 1.25
CA GLN A 519 -3.77 -19.53 0.87
C GLN A 519 -4.87 -20.59 1.03
N ALA A 520 -5.79 -20.30 1.94
CA ALA A 520 -7.09 -20.95 1.98
C ALA A 520 -7.93 -20.56 0.74
N TYR A 521 -8.90 -21.38 0.39
CA TYR A 521 -9.78 -21.11 -0.76
C TYR A 521 -11.18 -21.67 -0.53
N PHE A 522 -12.17 -21.12 -1.25
CA PHE A 522 -13.52 -21.66 -1.24
C PHE A 522 -13.63 -22.90 -2.13
N GLU A 523 -14.50 -23.82 -1.72
CA GLU A 523 -14.84 -25.03 -2.46
C GLU A 523 -16.37 -25.22 -2.40
N GLY A 524 -16.92 -25.93 -3.38
CA GLY A 524 -18.35 -26.21 -3.48
C GLY A 524 -18.60 -27.38 -4.44
N PRO A 525 -19.82 -27.91 -4.48
CA PRO A 525 -20.22 -28.86 -5.51
C PRO A 525 -20.08 -28.21 -6.90
N ASN A 526 -19.74 -29.02 -7.92
CA ASN A 526 -19.63 -28.61 -9.33
C ASN A 526 -18.67 -27.42 -9.59
N THR A 527 -17.71 -27.16 -8.71
CA THR A 527 -16.73 -26.06 -8.86
C THR A 527 -15.63 -26.34 -9.86
N ARG A 528 -15.64 -27.47 -10.58
CA ARG A 528 -14.59 -27.78 -11.53
C ARG A 528 -15.14 -28.13 -12.91
N ASP A 529 -14.52 -27.55 -13.91
CA ASP A 529 -14.73 -27.84 -15.33
C ASP A 529 -13.39 -27.79 -16.09
N HIS A 530 -13.42 -28.14 -17.38
CA HIS A 530 -12.27 -28.14 -18.25
C HIS A 530 -11.88 -26.71 -18.69
N ASP A 531 -10.76 -26.22 -18.17
CA ASP A 531 -10.08 -25.02 -18.64
C ASP A 531 -9.44 -25.31 -20.01
N GLN A 532 -10.02 -24.75 -21.08
CA GLN A 532 -9.51 -24.92 -22.44
C GLN A 532 -8.12 -24.31 -22.65
N ASP A 533 -7.81 -23.22 -21.94
CA ASP A 533 -6.55 -22.50 -22.06
C ASP A 533 -5.42 -23.23 -21.33
N ALA A 534 -5.69 -23.73 -20.12
CA ALA A 534 -4.74 -24.52 -19.35
C ALA A 534 -4.69 -26.00 -19.77
N ARG A 535 -5.71 -26.48 -20.51
CA ARG A 535 -5.93 -27.89 -20.87
C ARG A 535 -6.00 -28.80 -19.64
N GLN A 536 -6.69 -28.34 -18.60
CA GLN A 536 -6.78 -29.00 -17.30
C GLN A 536 -8.17 -28.84 -16.69
N PHE A 537 -8.55 -29.72 -15.77
CA PHE A 537 -9.85 -29.67 -15.08
C PHE A 537 -9.80 -28.72 -13.86
N THR A 538 -9.54 -27.44 -14.15
CA THR A 538 -9.26 -26.38 -13.19
C THR A 538 -10.16 -25.15 -13.36
N ALA A 539 -11.02 -25.10 -14.38
CA ALA A 539 -12.00 -24.03 -14.53
C ALA A 539 -13.09 -24.18 -13.46
N LEU A 540 -13.83 -23.11 -13.15
CA LEU A 540 -15.02 -23.19 -12.31
C LEU A 540 -16.21 -23.63 -13.18
N GLY A 541 -17.03 -24.55 -12.66
CA GLY A 541 -18.28 -24.93 -13.30
C GLY A 541 -19.40 -23.92 -13.02
N ASP A 542 -20.45 -23.94 -13.84
CA ASP A 542 -21.49 -22.90 -13.88
C ASP A 542 -22.52 -22.97 -12.73
N GLU A 543 -22.57 -24.06 -11.97
CA GLU A 543 -23.59 -24.29 -10.93
C GLU A 543 -23.09 -24.11 -9.48
N GLY A 544 -21.81 -23.73 -9.31
CA GLY A 544 -21.17 -23.59 -8.00
C GLY A 544 -21.28 -22.18 -7.40
N PRO A 545 -21.17 -22.03 -6.07
CA PRO A 545 -21.16 -20.72 -5.42
C PRO A 545 -19.83 -19.98 -5.62
N VAL A 546 -18.74 -20.67 -5.94
CA VAL A 546 -17.43 -20.07 -6.18
C VAL A 546 -17.43 -19.47 -7.59
N VAL A 547 -17.06 -18.19 -7.70
CA VAL A 547 -17.22 -17.43 -8.94
C VAL A 547 -15.93 -16.74 -9.37
N TYR A 548 -15.85 -16.47 -10.68
CA TYR A 548 -14.81 -15.63 -11.27
C TYR A 548 -15.05 -14.12 -11.08
N LEU A 549 -16.28 -13.74 -10.74
CA LEU A 549 -16.74 -12.36 -10.65
C LEU A 549 -16.27 -11.71 -9.36
N GLY A 550 -16.00 -10.39 -9.42
CA GLY A 550 -15.61 -9.62 -8.25
C GLY A 550 -14.24 -10.01 -7.68
N THR A 551 -13.34 -10.56 -8.51
CA THR A 551 -11.98 -10.94 -8.10
C THR A 551 -10.98 -9.78 -8.19
N ASN A 552 -11.42 -8.60 -8.62
CA ASN A 552 -10.56 -7.41 -8.76
C ASN A 552 -10.14 -6.82 -7.40
N SER A 553 -9.04 -6.07 -7.39
CA SER A 553 -8.52 -5.45 -6.17
C SER A 553 -9.54 -4.48 -5.57
N ALA A 554 -9.71 -4.51 -4.26
CA ALA A 554 -10.62 -3.61 -3.55
C ALA A 554 -10.18 -2.13 -3.54
N TYR A 555 -9.05 -1.81 -4.19
CA TYR A 555 -8.55 -0.44 -4.34
C TYR A 555 -8.92 0.19 -5.68
N THR A 556 -9.56 -0.56 -6.59
CA THR A 556 -9.64 -0.17 -8.01
C THR A 556 -10.83 0.71 -8.38
N GLU A 557 -11.85 0.85 -7.52
CA GLU A 557 -13.04 1.66 -7.81
C GLU A 557 -12.97 3.07 -7.21
N VAL A 558 -11.78 3.67 -7.24
CA VAL A 558 -11.61 5.09 -6.88
C VAL A 558 -12.37 5.96 -7.88
N ASN A 559 -13.41 6.66 -7.41
CA ASN A 559 -14.19 7.57 -8.23
C ASN A 559 -13.44 8.89 -8.51
N HIS A 560 -12.44 8.85 -9.40
CA HIS A 560 -11.69 10.02 -9.85
C HIS A 560 -11.07 9.79 -11.24
N THR A 561 -11.09 10.79 -12.12
CA THR A 561 -10.59 10.69 -13.52
C THR A 561 -9.07 10.53 -13.64
N ASN A 562 -8.35 10.84 -12.57
CA ASN A 562 -6.89 10.73 -12.50
C ASN A 562 -6.42 9.41 -11.85
N VAL A 563 -7.32 8.45 -11.69
CA VAL A 563 -6.95 7.09 -11.30
C VAL A 563 -7.16 6.20 -12.50
N THR A 564 -6.23 5.28 -12.74
CA THR A 564 -6.28 4.32 -13.83
C THR A 564 -6.01 2.93 -13.28
N SER A 565 -7.04 2.10 -13.30
CA SER A 565 -6.98 0.67 -13.00
C SER A 565 -6.56 -0.11 -14.25
N VAL A 566 -5.64 -1.06 -14.10
CA VAL A 566 -5.01 -1.71 -15.25
C VAL A 566 -5.05 -3.23 -15.16
N GLY A 567 -5.72 -3.86 -16.13
CA GLY A 567 -5.78 -5.31 -16.31
C GLY A 567 -4.56 -5.89 -17.01
N GLY A 568 -4.25 -7.16 -16.76
CA GLY A 568 -3.09 -7.84 -17.33
C GLY A 568 -3.43 -8.59 -18.62
N ALA A 569 -2.75 -8.27 -19.71
CA ALA A 569 -2.94 -8.93 -21.00
C ALA A 569 -1.73 -9.80 -21.38
N MET A 570 -1.99 -11.00 -21.91
CA MET A 570 -0.98 -11.74 -22.67
C MET A 570 -1.06 -11.31 -24.14
N VAL A 571 0.04 -10.77 -24.65
CA VAL A 571 0.15 -10.26 -26.01
C VAL A 571 1.17 -11.08 -26.78
N ARG A 572 0.70 -11.93 -27.69
CA ARG A 572 1.56 -12.77 -28.53
C ARG A 572 1.71 -12.13 -29.91
N ALA A 573 2.95 -11.92 -30.32
CA ALA A 573 3.25 -11.59 -31.71
C ALA A 573 2.79 -12.73 -32.61
N HIS A 574 2.24 -12.39 -33.78
CA HIS A 574 1.91 -13.38 -34.79
C HIS A 574 3.20 -13.87 -35.47
N GLU A 575 3.22 -15.13 -35.93
CA GLU A 575 4.40 -15.70 -36.62
C GLU A 575 4.66 -15.00 -37.96
N ASP A 576 3.58 -14.64 -38.68
CA ASP A 576 3.65 -13.84 -39.90
C ASP A 576 3.82 -12.33 -39.63
N PRO A 577 4.87 -11.68 -40.16
CA PRO A 577 5.03 -10.24 -40.09
C PRO A 577 3.84 -9.50 -40.74
N GLY A 578 3.22 -8.57 -40.01
CA GLY A 578 2.10 -7.75 -40.49
C GLY A 578 0.70 -8.20 -40.04
N GLN A 579 0.59 -9.36 -39.38
CA GLN A 579 -0.67 -9.78 -38.76
C GLN A 579 -0.88 -9.17 -37.37
N THR A 580 -2.14 -9.06 -36.97
CA THR A 580 -2.52 -8.47 -35.67
C THR A 580 -2.07 -9.39 -34.54
N PRO A 581 -1.40 -8.88 -33.49
CA PRO A 581 -1.01 -9.70 -32.35
C PRO A 581 -2.24 -10.32 -31.68
N GLN A 582 -2.09 -11.55 -31.20
CA GLN A 582 -3.13 -12.20 -30.41
C GLN A 582 -3.11 -11.61 -29.00
N ILE A 583 -4.23 -11.01 -28.60
CA ILE A 583 -4.41 -10.42 -27.28
C ILE A 583 -5.45 -11.26 -26.55
N LYS A 584 -5.13 -11.68 -25.32
CA LYS A 584 -6.12 -12.25 -24.41
C LYS A 584 -5.80 -11.86 -22.97
N PRO A 585 -6.75 -11.91 -22.04
CA PRO A 585 -6.47 -11.75 -20.62
C PRO A 585 -5.36 -12.70 -20.17
N ALA A 586 -4.41 -12.21 -19.37
CA ALA A 586 -3.47 -13.08 -18.68
C ALA A 586 -4.24 -14.04 -17.76
N HIS A 587 -3.77 -15.27 -17.58
CA HIS A 587 -4.55 -16.31 -16.89
C HIS A 587 -5.04 -15.85 -15.50
N TYR A 588 -4.19 -15.17 -14.74
CA TYR A 588 -4.50 -14.64 -13.40
C TYR A 588 -5.31 -13.34 -13.37
N THR A 589 -5.41 -12.55 -14.44
CA THR A 589 -5.95 -11.18 -14.33
C THR A 589 -7.40 -11.22 -13.86
N ALA A 590 -7.69 -10.46 -12.81
CA ALA A 590 -8.98 -10.44 -12.16
C ALA A 590 -10.12 -10.04 -13.11
N LYS A 591 -11.36 -10.31 -12.68
CA LYS A 591 -12.58 -9.97 -13.40
C LYS A 591 -13.54 -9.20 -12.51
N GLY A 592 -14.00 -8.07 -13.03
CA GLY A 592 -15.02 -7.22 -12.42
C GLY A 592 -16.44 -7.75 -12.57
N THR A 593 -17.37 -7.07 -11.92
CA THR A 593 -18.81 -7.29 -12.02
C THR A 593 -19.57 -6.01 -11.68
N GLY A 594 -20.90 -6.02 -11.74
CA GLY A 594 -21.73 -4.82 -11.56
C GLY A 594 -21.47 -4.10 -10.22
N TRP A 595 -21.28 -4.87 -9.14
CA TRP A 595 -21.09 -4.32 -7.79
C TRP A 595 -19.63 -3.99 -7.46
N SER A 596 -18.65 -4.50 -8.22
CA SER A 596 -17.21 -4.36 -7.94
C SER A 596 -16.45 -3.50 -8.96
N GLY A 597 -17.18 -2.82 -9.84
CA GLY A 597 -16.64 -2.23 -11.05
C GLY A 597 -16.54 -3.25 -12.18
N SER A 598 -17.24 -2.98 -13.29
CA SER A 598 -17.45 -3.99 -14.32
C SER A 598 -16.21 -4.29 -15.18
N GLU A 599 -15.29 -3.36 -15.33
CA GLU A 599 -14.06 -3.48 -16.12
C GLU A 599 -12.97 -2.52 -15.63
N PRO A 600 -11.67 -2.85 -15.79
CA PRO A 600 -10.59 -1.90 -15.60
C PRO A 600 -10.63 -0.83 -16.71
N ASP A 601 -9.96 0.29 -16.47
CA ASP A 601 -9.94 1.42 -17.42
C ASP A 601 -9.22 1.05 -18.73
N LEU A 602 -8.15 0.24 -18.62
CA LEU A 602 -7.43 -0.35 -19.75
C LEU A 602 -6.66 -1.60 -19.34
N GLY A 603 -6.09 -2.28 -20.33
CA GLY A 603 -5.17 -3.40 -20.14
C GLY A 603 -3.77 -3.05 -20.61
N ALA A 604 -2.76 -3.73 -20.09
CA ALA A 604 -1.41 -3.64 -20.62
C ALA A 604 -0.76 -5.02 -20.68
N ALA A 605 0.15 -5.18 -21.63
CA ALA A 605 0.92 -6.40 -21.78
C ALA A 605 1.67 -6.70 -20.48
N THR A 606 1.47 -7.91 -19.95
CA THR A 606 2.20 -8.44 -18.80
C THR A 606 3.03 -9.65 -19.18
N GLU A 607 2.69 -10.29 -20.31
CA GLU A 607 3.33 -11.51 -20.78
C GLU A 607 3.30 -11.55 -22.31
N LYS A 608 4.37 -12.10 -22.91
CA LYS A 608 4.44 -12.33 -24.37
C LYS A 608 4.32 -13.82 -24.76
N SER A 609 4.31 -14.71 -23.77
CA SER A 609 4.24 -16.17 -23.96
C SER A 609 3.68 -16.83 -22.71
N ALA A 610 2.88 -17.89 -22.87
CA ALA A 610 2.45 -18.71 -21.73
C ALA A 610 3.54 -19.68 -21.25
N VAL A 611 4.56 -19.95 -22.07
CA VAL A 611 5.67 -20.86 -21.71
C VAL A 611 6.71 -20.13 -20.86
N LEU A 612 6.93 -18.85 -21.17
CA LEU A 612 7.83 -17.97 -20.43
C LEU A 612 7.05 -16.73 -19.99
N PRO A 613 6.19 -16.88 -18.96
CA PRO A 613 5.37 -15.78 -18.47
C PRO A 613 6.24 -14.64 -17.91
N GLY A 614 5.67 -13.45 -17.94
CA GLY A 614 6.21 -12.23 -17.34
C GLY A 614 7.09 -11.37 -18.26
N LEU A 615 7.12 -10.08 -17.94
CA LEU A 615 8.00 -9.10 -18.58
C LEU A 615 9.39 -9.16 -17.94
N LEU A 616 10.43 -9.00 -18.76
CA LEU A 616 11.81 -8.92 -18.29
C LEU A 616 12.13 -7.46 -17.94
N ALA A 617 12.55 -7.21 -16.70
CA ALA A 617 12.99 -5.90 -16.23
C ALA A 617 14.14 -6.06 -15.23
N ALA A 618 14.57 -4.98 -14.58
CA ALA A 618 15.64 -4.96 -13.60
C ALA A 618 15.37 -5.91 -12.43
N GLY A 619 16.44 -6.56 -11.98
CA GLY A 619 16.52 -7.06 -10.61
C GLY A 619 16.86 -5.93 -9.65
N THR A 620 16.99 -6.24 -8.35
CA THR A 620 17.30 -5.23 -7.32
C THR A 620 18.63 -4.52 -7.58
N PHE A 621 19.63 -5.29 -8.04
CA PHE A 621 20.96 -4.82 -8.38
C PHE A 621 21.08 -4.50 -9.87
N SER A 622 21.96 -3.57 -10.23
CA SER A 622 22.14 -3.04 -11.59
C SER A 622 22.38 -4.12 -12.66
N ASN A 623 23.14 -5.16 -12.31
CA ASN A 623 23.46 -6.28 -13.22
C ASN A 623 22.39 -7.41 -13.19
N GLY A 624 21.36 -7.28 -12.37
CA GLY A 624 20.28 -8.25 -12.26
C GLY A 624 19.18 -8.02 -13.30
N THR A 625 18.62 -9.13 -13.79
CA THR A 625 17.33 -9.12 -14.50
C THR A 625 16.43 -10.20 -13.95
N ALA A 626 15.13 -9.93 -13.97
CA ALA A 626 14.12 -10.88 -13.54
C ALA A 626 12.90 -10.79 -14.45
N ARG A 627 12.15 -11.90 -14.56
CA ARG A 627 10.81 -11.89 -15.14
C ARG A 627 9.76 -11.86 -14.04
N MET A 628 8.82 -10.93 -14.13
CA MET A 628 7.65 -10.91 -13.23
C MET A 628 6.36 -10.91 -14.05
N SER A 629 5.37 -11.60 -13.52
CA SER A 629 3.97 -11.55 -13.96
C SER A 629 3.13 -10.88 -12.89
N GLY A 630 2.00 -10.31 -13.30
CA GLY A 630 1.02 -9.70 -12.42
C GLY A 630 0.47 -8.41 -13.01
N THR A 631 -0.75 -8.04 -12.63
CA THR A 631 -1.35 -6.75 -12.98
C THR A 631 -0.53 -5.56 -12.47
N SER A 632 0.35 -5.75 -11.49
CA SER A 632 1.41 -4.81 -11.11
C SER A 632 2.28 -4.38 -12.29
N THR A 633 2.69 -5.33 -13.14
CA THR A 633 3.48 -5.04 -14.36
C THR A 633 2.66 -4.28 -15.41
N ALA A 634 1.34 -4.52 -15.44
CA ALA A 634 0.41 -3.81 -16.31
C ALA A 634 0.28 -2.34 -15.88
N SER A 635 0.05 -2.09 -14.59
CA SER A 635 -0.01 -0.76 -13.99
C SER A 635 1.25 0.06 -14.27
N ALA A 636 2.43 -0.53 -14.01
CA ALA A 636 3.70 0.12 -14.30
C ALA A 636 3.87 0.45 -15.80
N SER A 637 3.48 -0.47 -16.68
CA SER A 637 3.56 -0.26 -18.13
C SER A 637 2.59 0.81 -18.63
N ALA A 638 1.40 0.92 -18.03
CA ALA A 638 0.46 1.99 -18.32
C ALA A 638 1.00 3.36 -17.90
N LEU A 639 1.63 3.45 -16.72
CA LEU A 639 2.31 4.67 -16.28
C LEU A 639 3.40 5.05 -17.29
N ARG A 640 4.25 4.11 -17.70
CA ARG A 640 5.30 4.35 -18.69
C ARG A 640 4.74 4.90 -20.00
N HIS A 641 3.67 4.30 -20.50
CA HIS A 641 3.01 4.75 -21.73
C HIS A 641 2.48 6.19 -21.60
N ALA A 642 1.81 6.50 -20.49
CA ALA A 642 1.30 7.85 -20.23
C ALA A 642 2.44 8.88 -20.06
N LEU A 643 3.54 8.51 -19.41
CA LEU A 643 4.74 9.35 -19.26
C LEU A 643 5.36 9.65 -20.63
N GLU A 644 5.53 8.63 -21.48
CA GLU A 644 6.09 8.80 -22.83
C GLU A 644 5.19 9.67 -23.72
N ALA A 645 3.86 9.57 -23.56
CA ALA A 645 2.91 10.44 -24.26
C ALA A 645 3.09 11.92 -23.87
N ILE A 646 3.26 12.22 -22.57
CA ILE A 646 3.52 13.58 -22.07
C ILE A 646 4.85 14.13 -22.59
N LEU A 647 5.87 13.27 -22.67
CA LEU A 647 7.19 13.61 -23.20
C LEU A 647 7.22 13.76 -24.73
N GLY A 648 6.10 13.50 -25.42
CA GLY A 648 6.02 13.63 -26.88
C GLY A 648 6.80 12.55 -27.64
N VAL A 649 7.18 11.46 -26.96
CA VAL A 649 7.90 10.31 -27.55
C VAL A 649 6.98 9.09 -27.72
N GLY A 650 5.68 9.31 -27.49
CA GLY A 650 4.63 8.33 -27.35
C GLY A 650 4.62 7.24 -28.42
N PHE A 651 4.26 6.05 -27.97
CA PHE A 651 4.27 4.82 -28.73
C PHE A 651 2.83 4.44 -29.14
N ALA A 652 2.56 4.33 -30.45
CA ALA A 652 1.22 4.13 -30.99
C ALA A 652 0.71 2.67 -30.94
N ASP A 653 0.96 1.95 -29.85
CA ASP A 653 0.58 0.53 -29.71
C ASP A 653 -0.48 0.31 -28.63
N ILE A 654 -1.54 1.11 -28.68
CA ILE A 654 -2.79 0.82 -27.98
C ILE A 654 -3.81 0.25 -28.96
N ARG A 655 -4.47 -0.86 -28.61
CA ARG A 655 -5.47 -1.53 -29.47
C ARG A 655 -6.82 -1.63 -28.79
N PRO A 656 -7.93 -1.38 -29.50
CA PRO A 656 -9.27 -1.63 -28.98
C PRO A 656 -9.53 -3.14 -28.85
N ILE A 657 -10.26 -3.53 -27.80
CA ILE A 657 -10.75 -4.88 -27.56
C ILE A 657 -12.27 -4.92 -27.78
N PHE A 658 -12.73 -5.90 -28.55
CA PHE A 658 -14.15 -6.15 -28.81
C PHE A 658 -14.56 -7.49 -28.18
N GLY A 659 -15.68 -7.54 -27.45
CA GLY A 659 -16.23 -8.79 -26.91
C GLY A 659 -16.02 -9.01 -25.40
N LEU A 660 -16.03 -10.29 -24.98
CA LEU A 660 -16.23 -10.76 -23.59
C LEU A 660 -15.03 -10.61 -22.63
N ASP A 661 -13.91 -10.03 -23.05
CA ASP A 661 -12.71 -9.91 -22.20
C ASP A 661 -12.57 -8.55 -21.50
N ARG A 662 -13.46 -7.60 -21.80
CA ARG A 662 -13.36 -6.23 -21.26
C ARG A 662 -13.40 -6.20 -19.74
N ALA A 663 -14.18 -7.07 -19.11
CA ALA A 663 -14.26 -7.17 -17.64
C ALA A 663 -12.92 -7.52 -16.96
N ARG A 664 -11.90 -7.89 -17.74
CA ARG A 664 -10.56 -8.30 -17.26
C ARG A 664 -9.42 -7.40 -17.74
N ILE A 665 -9.54 -6.83 -18.94
CA ILE A 665 -8.48 -6.05 -19.61
C ILE A 665 -8.97 -4.73 -20.21
N GLY A 666 -10.21 -4.33 -19.93
CA GLY A 666 -10.78 -3.06 -20.38
C GLY A 666 -11.06 -3.03 -21.90
N SER A 667 -11.41 -1.84 -22.38
CA SER A 667 -11.75 -1.62 -23.80
C SER A 667 -10.53 -1.42 -24.71
N GLN A 668 -9.34 -1.24 -24.13
CA GLN A 668 -8.11 -0.96 -24.84
C GLN A 668 -6.93 -1.64 -24.16
N VAL A 669 -5.93 -2.09 -24.95
CA VAL A 669 -4.72 -2.75 -24.43
C VAL A 669 -3.46 -2.09 -24.98
N ILE A 670 -2.53 -1.74 -24.09
CA ILE A 670 -1.15 -1.34 -24.42
C ILE A 670 -0.34 -2.60 -24.72
N LEU A 671 0.21 -2.71 -25.93
CA LEU A 671 0.83 -3.94 -26.42
C LEU A 671 2.29 -4.13 -26.02
N ASP A 672 3.01 -3.04 -25.76
CA ASP A 672 4.44 -3.10 -25.45
C ASP A 672 4.87 -2.01 -24.47
N ASN A 673 6.03 -2.20 -23.87
CA ASN A 673 6.69 -1.25 -22.99
C ASN A 673 8.19 -1.22 -23.34
N ARG A 674 8.71 -0.04 -23.70
CA ARG A 674 10.12 0.14 -24.10
C ARG A 674 11.13 -0.18 -23.00
N ALA A 675 10.72 -0.11 -21.73
CA ALA A 675 11.56 -0.49 -20.60
C ALA A 675 11.77 -2.02 -20.52
N VAL A 676 10.97 -2.83 -21.22
CA VAL A 676 11.11 -4.29 -21.22
C VAL A 676 12.44 -4.68 -21.84
N ARG A 677 13.28 -5.36 -21.05
CA ARG A 677 14.60 -5.79 -21.48
C ARG A 677 14.48 -6.90 -22.52
N ARG A 678 15.31 -6.81 -23.56
CA ARG A 678 15.48 -7.87 -24.55
C ARG A 678 16.55 -8.85 -24.07
N ARG A 679 16.36 -10.15 -24.31
CA ARG A 679 17.46 -11.11 -24.11
C ARG A 679 18.53 -10.80 -25.16
N THR A 680 19.66 -10.29 -24.71
CA THR A 680 20.90 -10.23 -25.50
C THR A 680 21.54 -11.60 -25.56
#